data_AF-A0A954RDD3-F1
#
_entry.id   AF-A0A954RDD3-F1
#
_cell.length_a   1.000
_cell.length_b   1.000
_cell.length_c   1.000
_cell.angle_alpha   90.00
_cell.angle_beta   90.00
_cell.angle_gamma   90.00
#
_symmetry.space_group_name_H-M   'P 1'
#
loop_
_entity.id
_entity.type
_entity.pdbx_description
1 polymer ?
#
loop_
_entity_poly.entity_id
_entity_poly.type
_entity_poly.pdbx_seq_one_letter_code
_entity_poly.pdbx_strand_id
1 'polypeptide(L)'
;GGLRRCDWDTALEIISASMVHTIKKHGPDRIAGFSPIPAMSMISYASGARLMQLIGGISLSFYDWYCDLPTASPETWGEQTDVQESADWYHAKMLVSMGANIGMTRTPDCHFLAEGRHNGTKLWVFAPDFNMVAKYADEWVAVNTGQDGAWWMATNHVLLTEFHHQKKTPYFIDYTKKYTDAPYLVELKKDENGVVRPGQLLRAGRLENYKDQEHGEWKFLMWDEEAKAPKMPQGSSGFRWGSTKGKWNLKLEDGKDGSEIKPQLSFLEDSDSVVQVEFDDFGAGAVCTRGVPVKTLTTADGEEVQVTTAYDLLMAQYGVNRGLAGEYPADYNDANAPYTPAWSEKYTGVDRDVLIRFAREWGTTAEHTNGKCTILIGAGINHWYHANLMYRAGIHALMFCGCVGVNGGGLAHYVGQEKLAPAESWASIALAKDWYPPSRLQNAPSWHYVHTDQWRYEKEFTDYHTVPQHGGENTTAKGHTMDMQVRAVRQGWLPFYPQFPENPLDVPKQARAAGAETPEAIADWVAKRLQNKEMKFSVEDPDAEENWPRVWFIWRGNALMASAKGHEYFLRHYLGTHDNAVGEDLAQDSVKEVAWHENAPQGKMDLVVDLNFRMDTSALYSDIILPAASWYEKTDLNSTDMHSYIHPLSAAIAPVWESKPDWDIFREITKKTAELAEKHLPDPVKDIITV
;
A
#
# COMPACT_ATOMS: atom_id res chain seq x y z
N GLY A 1 -14.34 -22.20 -25.54
CA GLY A 1 -15.38 -22.31 -26.59
C GLY A 1 -16.27 -23.52 -26.33
N GLY A 2 -17.41 -23.67 -27.01
CA GLY A 2 -18.36 -24.77 -26.74
C GLY A 2 -19.47 -24.47 -25.72
N LEU A 3 -19.68 -23.18 -25.41
CA LEU A 3 -20.75 -22.70 -24.53
C LEU A 3 -22.12 -23.14 -25.06
N ARG A 4 -22.99 -23.54 -24.13
CA ARG A 4 -24.39 -23.88 -24.40
C ARG A 4 -25.28 -23.01 -23.53
N ARG A 5 -26.40 -22.55 -24.09
CA ARG A 5 -27.42 -21.87 -23.30
C ARG A 5 -27.95 -22.83 -22.22
N CYS A 6 -28.03 -22.34 -21.00
CA CYS A 6 -28.58 -23.02 -19.83
C CYS A 6 -29.71 -22.15 -19.26
N ASP A 7 -30.65 -22.75 -18.52
CA ASP A 7 -31.63 -21.99 -17.74
C ASP A 7 -31.07 -21.60 -16.36
N TRP A 8 -31.71 -20.60 -15.72
CA TRP A 8 -31.30 -20.08 -14.43
C TRP A 8 -31.33 -21.15 -13.34
N ASP A 9 -32.36 -22.00 -13.28
CA ASP A 9 -32.51 -22.99 -12.20
C ASP A 9 -31.36 -24.01 -12.23
N THR A 10 -31.01 -24.49 -13.42
CA THR A 10 -29.89 -25.41 -13.62
C THR A 10 -28.55 -24.76 -13.27
N ALA A 11 -28.30 -23.53 -13.73
CA ALA A 11 -27.05 -22.82 -13.42
C ALA A 11 -26.91 -22.55 -11.90
N LEU A 12 -27.99 -22.10 -11.26
CA LEU A 12 -28.03 -21.86 -9.81
C LEU A 12 -27.82 -23.15 -9.02
N GLU A 13 -28.42 -24.27 -9.43
CA GLU A 13 -28.23 -25.56 -8.76
C GLU A 13 -26.77 -26.03 -8.82
N ILE A 14 -26.12 -25.93 -9.98
CA ILE A 14 -24.70 -26.32 -10.14
C ILE A 14 -23.80 -25.45 -9.25
N ILE A 15 -23.97 -24.13 -9.29
CA ILE A 15 -23.18 -23.19 -8.49
C ILE A 15 -23.38 -23.47 -6.99
N SER A 16 -24.63 -23.56 -6.54
CA SER A 16 -24.95 -23.80 -5.13
C SER A 16 -24.48 -25.15 -4.63
N ALA A 17 -24.61 -26.21 -5.45
CA ALA A 17 -24.11 -27.54 -5.10
C ALA A 17 -22.58 -27.54 -4.97
N SER A 18 -21.86 -26.86 -5.89
CA SER A 18 -20.40 -26.71 -5.83
C SER A 18 -19.96 -25.97 -4.57
N MET A 19 -20.63 -24.87 -4.20
CA MET A 19 -20.32 -24.14 -2.97
C MET A 19 -20.56 -25.01 -1.72
N VAL A 20 -21.73 -25.66 -1.61
CA VAL A 20 -22.05 -26.54 -0.46
C VAL A 20 -21.06 -27.70 -0.36
N HIS A 21 -20.68 -28.30 -1.50
CA HIS A 21 -19.67 -29.35 -1.54
C HIS A 21 -18.32 -28.85 -1.04
N THR A 22 -17.86 -27.71 -1.56
CA THR A 22 -16.58 -27.09 -1.21
C THR A 22 -16.51 -26.76 0.28
N ILE A 23 -17.54 -26.09 0.82
CA ILE A 23 -17.63 -25.74 2.25
C ILE A 23 -17.54 -26.99 3.12
N LYS A 24 -18.26 -28.05 2.75
CA LYS A 24 -18.31 -29.28 3.54
C LYS A 24 -17.02 -30.10 3.46
N LYS A 25 -16.42 -30.21 2.28
CA LYS A 25 -15.28 -31.09 2.03
C LYS A 25 -13.94 -30.41 2.34
N HIS A 26 -13.78 -29.17 1.92
CA HIS A 26 -12.49 -28.46 1.94
C HIS A 26 -12.48 -27.29 2.94
N GLY A 27 -13.60 -26.59 3.05
CA GLY A 27 -13.73 -25.41 3.88
C GLY A 27 -14.29 -24.22 3.11
N PRO A 28 -14.96 -23.28 3.81
CA PRO A 28 -15.56 -22.12 3.17
C PRO A 28 -14.53 -21.16 2.55
N ASP A 29 -13.31 -21.11 3.09
CA ASP A 29 -12.20 -20.27 2.61
C ASP A 29 -11.53 -20.77 1.31
N ARG A 30 -12.08 -21.84 0.70
CA ARG A 30 -11.76 -22.29 -0.66
C ARG A 30 -12.68 -21.70 -1.74
N ILE A 31 -13.64 -20.87 -1.34
CA ILE A 31 -14.52 -20.12 -2.25
C ILE A 31 -14.06 -18.66 -2.24
N ALA A 32 -13.70 -18.14 -3.41
CA ALA A 32 -13.19 -16.79 -3.58
C ALA A 32 -14.10 -15.95 -4.48
N GLY A 33 -14.26 -14.68 -4.12
CA GLY A 33 -14.89 -13.66 -4.95
C GLY A 33 -13.90 -12.57 -5.34
N PHE A 34 -13.83 -12.25 -6.63
CA PHE A 34 -13.11 -11.11 -7.16
C PHE A 34 -14.09 -10.09 -7.77
N SER A 35 -14.14 -8.90 -7.16
CA SER A 35 -14.82 -7.74 -7.72
C SER A 35 -14.09 -6.48 -7.31
N PRO A 36 -13.68 -5.61 -8.24
CA PRO A 36 -12.88 -4.44 -7.91
C PRO A 36 -13.76 -3.21 -7.64
N ILE A 37 -13.19 -2.17 -7.03
CA ILE A 37 -13.70 -0.79 -7.06
C ILE A 37 -15.18 -0.68 -6.67
N PRO A 38 -15.54 -0.73 -5.39
CA PRO A 38 -16.94 -0.64 -4.98
C PRO A 38 -17.55 0.74 -5.28
N ALA A 39 -16.75 1.80 -5.32
CA ALA A 39 -17.24 3.17 -5.49
C ALA A 39 -17.95 3.42 -6.84
N MET A 40 -17.68 2.62 -7.89
CA MET A 40 -18.35 2.78 -9.19
C MET A 40 -19.78 2.22 -9.25
N SER A 41 -20.13 1.28 -8.35
CA SER A 41 -21.45 0.65 -8.27
C SER A 41 -21.55 -0.14 -6.95
N MET A 42 -21.88 0.57 -5.87
CA MET A 42 -21.70 0.13 -4.47
C MET A 42 -22.47 -1.15 -4.13
N ILE A 43 -23.74 -1.24 -4.55
CA ILE A 43 -24.63 -2.38 -4.26
C ILE A 43 -24.30 -3.58 -5.15
N SER A 44 -23.90 -3.33 -6.40
CA SER A 44 -23.43 -4.40 -7.29
C SER A 44 -22.16 -5.07 -6.74
N TYR A 45 -21.21 -4.33 -6.16
CA TYR A 45 -20.11 -4.95 -5.42
C TYR A 45 -20.64 -5.72 -4.21
N ALA A 46 -21.45 -5.06 -3.38
CA ALA A 46 -21.91 -5.61 -2.11
C ALA A 46 -22.64 -6.95 -2.26
N SER A 47 -23.31 -7.17 -3.39
CA SER A 47 -24.05 -8.41 -3.69
C SER A 47 -23.23 -9.69 -3.45
N GLY A 48 -22.15 -9.88 -4.22
CA GLY A 48 -21.28 -11.04 -4.12
C GLY A 48 -20.41 -11.03 -2.87
N ALA A 49 -19.89 -9.86 -2.48
CA ALA A 49 -19.07 -9.74 -1.27
C ALA A 49 -19.85 -10.16 -0.01
N ARG A 50 -21.13 -9.79 0.07
CA ARG A 50 -22.01 -10.17 1.18
C ARG A 50 -22.25 -11.67 1.22
N LEU A 51 -22.50 -12.31 0.07
CA LEU A 51 -22.60 -13.77 0.00
C LEU A 51 -21.31 -14.41 0.51
N MET A 52 -20.15 -13.97 0.01
CA MET A 52 -18.85 -14.51 0.44
C MET A 52 -18.72 -14.45 1.96
N GLN A 53 -19.02 -13.31 2.59
CA GLN A 53 -18.88 -13.18 4.04
C GLN A 53 -19.89 -14.06 4.81
N LEU A 54 -21.13 -14.17 4.34
CA LEU A 54 -22.16 -15.01 4.98
C LEU A 54 -21.85 -16.51 4.93
N ILE A 55 -21.20 -16.99 3.86
CA ILE A 55 -20.82 -18.40 3.73
C ILE A 55 -19.41 -18.71 4.23
N GLY A 56 -18.67 -17.70 4.69
CA GLY A 56 -17.25 -17.82 5.08
C GLY A 56 -16.25 -17.86 3.92
N GLY A 57 -16.68 -17.52 2.70
CA GLY A 57 -15.79 -17.32 1.55
C GLY A 57 -14.95 -16.04 1.66
N ILE A 58 -14.01 -15.88 0.74
CA ILE A 58 -13.03 -14.78 0.76
C ILE A 58 -13.36 -13.70 -0.26
N SER A 59 -13.13 -12.45 0.12
CA SER A 59 -13.16 -11.31 -0.81
C SER A 59 -11.75 -10.90 -1.16
N LEU A 60 -11.39 -11.00 -2.43
CA LEU A 60 -10.08 -10.60 -2.95
C LEU A 60 -10.02 -9.06 -3.08
N SER A 61 -8.90 -8.47 -2.63
CA SER A 61 -8.62 -7.04 -2.80
C SER A 61 -8.40 -6.68 -4.27
N PHE A 62 -8.36 -5.38 -4.56
CA PHE A 62 -8.15 -4.89 -5.92
C PHE A 62 -7.15 -3.73 -6.00
N TYR A 63 -7.10 -2.84 -5.00
CA TYR A 63 -6.36 -1.58 -5.12
C TYR A 63 -4.84 -1.81 -5.16
N ASP A 64 -4.34 -2.67 -4.27
CA ASP A 64 -2.99 -3.21 -4.29
C ASP A 64 -2.72 -4.07 -5.54
N TRP A 65 -3.67 -4.94 -5.92
CA TRP A 65 -3.53 -5.80 -7.09
C TRP A 65 -3.41 -5.04 -8.40
N TYR A 66 -4.14 -3.93 -8.53
CA TYR A 66 -4.10 -3.08 -9.72
C TYR A 66 -2.84 -2.22 -9.75
N CYS A 67 -2.02 -2.28 -8.69
CA CYS A 67 -0.91 -1.37 -8.47
C CYS A 67 -1.39 0.09 -8.41
N ASP A 68 -2.63 0.28 -7.95
CA ASP A 68 -3.25 1.58 -7.79
C ASP A 68 -2.99 2.11 -6.38
N LEU A 69 -2.90 1.25 -5.36
CA LEU A 69 -2.41 1.61 -4.03
C LEU A 69 -1.00 2.23 -4.12
N PRO A 70 -0.82 3.51 -3.76
CA PRO A 70 0.51 4.08 -3.62
C PRO A 70 1.04 3.69 -2.24
N THR A 71 1.89 2.67 -2.14
CA THR A 71 2.36 2.18 -0.83
C THR A 71 3.09 3.26 -0.01
N ALA A 72 3.61 4.30 -0.67
CA ALA A 72 4.14 5.50 -0.01
C ALA A 72 3.12 6.26 0.85
N SER A 73 1.80 6.17 0.55
CA SER A 73 0.76 6.84 1.34
C SER A 73 0.61 6.19 2.73
N PRO A 74 0.41 4.86 2.86
CA PRO A 74 0.47 4.20 4.17
C PRO A 74 1.80 4.40 4.89
N GLU A 75 2.94 4.36 4.17
CA GLU A 75 4.27 4.59 4.75
C GLU A 75 4.41 5.99 5.37
N THR A 76 3.82 7.02 4.75
CA THR A 76 4.00 8.42 5.16
C THR A 76 2.92 8.89 6.13
N TRP A 77 1.67 8.53 5.88
CA TRP A 77 0.50 9.12 6.58
C TRP A 77 -0.34 8.09 7.33
N GLY A 78 -0.07 6.79 7.17
CA GLY A 78 -0.93 5.74 7.73
C GLY A 78 -2.33 5.73 7.12
N GLU A 79 -2.47 6.18 5.87
CA GLU A 79 -3.72 6.29 5.11
C GLU A 79 -3.62 5.49 3.81
N GLN A 80 -4.68 4.79 3.41
CA GLN A 80 -4.72 4.04 2.15
C GLN A 80 -4.48 4.98 0.98
N THR A 81 -5.33 5.98 0.84
CA THR A 81 -5.24 7.09 -0.12
C THR A 81 -6.26 8.16 0.31
N ASP A 82 -5.84 9.42 0.32
CA ASP A 82 -6.74 10.55 0.34
C ASP A 82 -6.11 11.70 -0.45
N VAL A 83 -6.92 12.37 -1.26
CA VAL A 83 -6.48 13.38 -2.22
C VAL A 83 -7.51 14.49 -2.35
N GLN A 84 -7.05 15.67 -2.78
CA GLN A 84 -7.96 16.77 -3.13
C GLN A 84 -8.87 16.42 -4.32
N GLU A 85 -10.04 17.05 -4.41
CA GLU A 85 -10.91 16.97 -5.59
C GLU A 85 -10.32 17.76 -6.77
N SER A 86 -10.79 17.52 -8.00
CA SER A 86 -10.24 18.19 -9.19
C SER A 86 -10.47 19.70 -9.20
N ALA A 87 -11.53 20.17 -8.55
CA ALA A 87 -11.80 21.60 -8.39
C ALA A 87 -10.67 22.33 -7.64
N ASP A 88 -9.97 21.64 -6.72
CA ASP A 88 -8.87 22.23 -5.96
C ASP A 88 -7.63 22.50 -6.83
N TRP A 89 -7.49 21.84 -7.99
CA TRP A 89 -6.40 22.11 -8.93
C TRP A 89 -6.41 23.56 -9.42
N TYR A 90 -7.59 24.19 -9.48
CA TYR A 90 -7.75 25.59 -9.87
C TYR A 90 -7.13 26.57 -8.86
N HIS A 91 -6.93 26.13 -7.60
CA HIS A 91 -6.30 26.93 -6.55
C HIS A 91 -4.77 26.86 -6.56
N ALA A 92 -4.18 25.88 -7.23
CA ALA A 92 -2.73 25.73 -7.34
C ALA A 92 -2.09 26.91 -8.08
N LYS A 93 -0.83 27.23 -7.74
CA LYS A 93 -0.02 28.24 -8.46
C LYS A 93 1.17 27.65 -9.19
N MET A 94 1.53 26.42 -8.85
CA MET A 94 2.34 25.56 -9.68
C MET A 94 1.74 24.15 -9.69
N LEU A 95 1.51 23.61 -10.89
CA LEU A 95 1.05 22.26 -11.10
C LEU A 95 2.16 21.45 -11.77
N VAL A 96 2.39 20.26 -11.25
CA VAL A 96 3.21 19.24 -11.88
C VAL A 96 2.32 18.08 -12.27
N SER A 97 2.33 17.68 -13.53
CA SER A 97 1.79 16.39 -13.97
C SER A 97 2.94 15.39 -14.07
N MET A 98 2.95 14.38 -13.20
CA MET A 98 4.02 13.40 -13.06
C MET A 98 3.50 12.01 -13.38
N GLY A 99 3.79 11.51 -14.59
CA GLY A 99 3.28 10.21 -15.05
C GLY A 99 1.75 10.11 -15.08
N ALA A 100 1.06 11.26 -15.21
CA ALA A 100 -0.40 11.37 -15.17
C ALA A 100 -0.93 12.01 -16.46
N ASN A 101 -1.44 11.19 -17.39
CA ASN A 101 -1.99 11.67 -18.67
C ASN A 101 -3.44 12.17 -18.52
N ILE A 102 -3.63 13.28 -17.82
CA ILE A 102 -4.93 13.87 -17.41
C ILE A 102 -5.91 14.00 -18.57
N GLY A 103 -5.47 14.41 -19.76
CA GLY A 103 -6.38 14.55 -20.92
C GLY A 103 -7.02 13.23 -21.39
N MET A 104 -6.35 12.10 -21.15
CA MET A 104 -6.82 10.76 -21.57
C MET A 104 -7.46 9.99 -20.43
N THR A 105 -6.97 10.19 -19.21
CA THR A 105 -7.31 9.34 -18.05
C THR A 105 -8.16 10.05 -17.00
N ARG A 106 -8.32 11.38 -17.11
CA ARG A 106 -9.19 12.24 -16.30
C ARG A 106 -9.90 13.27 -17.18
N THR A 107 -10.41 12.81 -18.32
CA THR A 107 -11.05 13.67 -19.33
C THR A 107 -12.17 14.56 -18.77
N PRO A 108 -13.06 14.09 -17.87
CA PRO A 108 -14.11 14.94 -17.32
C PRO A 108 -13.57 16.13 -16.50
N ASP A 109 -12.41 15.96 -15.87
CA ASP A 109 -11.81 16.92 -14.93
C ASP A 109 -10.70 17.77 -15.54
N CYS A 110 -10.24 17.44 -16.75
CA CYS A 110 -9.07 18.09 -17.34
C CYS A 110 -9.26 19.60 -17.58
N HIS A 111 -10.51 20.08 -17.60
CA HIS A 111 -10.80 21.51 -17.73
C HIS A 111 -10.26 22.32 -16.54
N PHE A 112 -10.27 21.81 -15.31
CA PHE A 112 -9.74 22.52 -14.15
C PHE A 112 -8.26 22.84 -14.28
N LEU A 113 -7.49 21.90 -14.84
CA LEU A 113 -6.07 22.12 -15.15
C LEU A 113 -5.90 23.20 -16.23
N ALA A 114 -6.68 23.15 -17.30
CA ALA A 114 -6.60 24.14 -18.38
C ALA A 114 -7.03 25.55 -17.92
N GLU A 115 -8.11 25.63 -17.16
CA GLU A 115 -8.65 26.88 -16.60
C GLU A 115 -7.74 27.46 -15.52
N GLY A 116 -7.12 26.61 -14.69
CA GLY A 116 -6.11 27.02 -13.71
C GLY A 116 -4.93 27.76 -14.36
N ARG A 117 -4.50 27.33 -15.55
CA ARG A 117 -3.46 28.05 -16.32
C ARG A 117 -3.90 29.45 -16.73
N HIS A 118 -5.16 29.64 -17.10
CA HIS A 118 -5.72 30.99 -17.34
C HIS A 118 -5.80 31.83 -16.05
N ASN A 119 -5.83 31.17 -14.88
CA ASN A 119 -5.72 31.77 -13.55
C ASN A 119 -4.25 31.95 -13.07
N GLY A 120 -3.29 31.89 -13.99
CA GLY A 120 -1.87 32.16 -13.74
C GLY A 120 -1.08 31.00 -13.12
N THR A 121 -1.64 29.79 -13.12
CA THR A 121 -0.92 28.58 -12.66
C THR A 121 0.09 28.14 -13.71
N LYS A 122 1.37 27.95 -13.31
CA LYS A 122 2.39 27.36 -14.19
C LYS A 122 2.25 25.84 -14.20
N LEU A 123 2.31 25.21 -15.37
CA LEU A 123 2.22 23.76 -15.55
C LEU A 123 3.52 23.16 -16.07
N TRP A 124 4.11 22.26 -15.29
CA TRP A 124 5.20 21.39 -15.69
C TRP A 124 4.68 19.97 -15.93
N VAL A 125 5.10 19.33 -17.02
CA VAL A 125 4.70 17.95 -17.35
C VAL A 125 5.95 17.07 -17.41
N PHE A 126 5.95 16.01 -16.62
CA PHE A 126 6.98 14.99 -16.56
C PHE A 126 6.44 13.73 -17.21
N ALA A 127 6.97 13.44 -18.40
CA ALA A 127 6.63 12.26 -19.18
C ALA A 127 7.76 11.96 -20.17
N PRO A 128 8.18 10.70 -20.31
CA PRO A 128 9.22 10.31 -21.27
C PRO A 128 8.80 10.57 -22.72
N ASP A 129 7.50 10.46 -23.00
CA ASP A 129 6.89 10.74 -24.29
C ASP A 129 6.19 12.12 -24.31
N PHE A 130 6.03 12.69 -25.49
CA PHE A 130 5.23 13.91 -25.68
C PHE A 130 3.74 13.58 -25.66
N ASN A 131 3.21 13.31 -24.46
CA ASN A 131 1.84 12.87 -24.25
C ASN A 131 0.81 14.01 -24.43
N MET A 132 -0.49 13.70 -24.27
CA MET A 132 -1.55 14.68 -24.53
C MET A 132 -1.53 15.90 -23.59
N VAL A 133 -1.02 15.74 -22.36
CA VAL A 133 -0.91 16.85 -21.39
C VAL A 133 0.30 17.71 -21.71
N ALA A 134 1.40 17.11 -22.17
CA ALA A 134 2.63 17.82 -22.53
C ALA A 134 2.39 18.91 -23.59
N LYS A 135 1.44 18.69 -24.52
CA LYS A 135 0.99 19.69 -25.51
C LYS A 135 0.56 21.03 -24.89
N TYR A 136 0.04 20.99 -23.67
CA TYR A 136 -0.47 22.16 -22.96
C TYR A 136 0.44 22.62 -21.82
N ALA A 137 1.61 22.00 -21.66
CA ALA A 137 2.56 22.38 -20.62
C ALA A 137 3.20 23.74 -20.92
N ASP A 138 3.61 24.45 -19.86
CA ASP A 138 4.54 25.56 -20.00
C ASP A 138 5.98 25.04 -20.10
N GLU A 139 6.26 23.90 -19.45
CA GLU A 139 7.54 23.18 -19.54
C GLU A 139 7.27 21.66 -19.63
N TRP A 140 7.90 20.99 -20.59
CA TRP A 140 7.88 19.52 -20.70
C TRP A 140 9.26 18.96 -20.36
N VAL A 141 9.29 18.03 -19.41
CA VAL A 141 10.48 17.33 -18.95
C VAL A 141 10.40 15.88 -19.43
N ALA A 142 11.21 15.57 -20.45
CA ALA A 142 11.34 14.23 -21.03
C ALA A 142 12.26 13.34 -20.16
N VAL A 143 11.86 13.11 -18.91
CA VAL A 143 12.61 12.26 -17.97
C VAL A 143 12.66 10.82 -18.47
N ASN A 144 13.82 10.17 -18.36
CA ASN A 144 13.95 8.74 -18.64
C ASN A 144 12.95 7.91 -17.81
N THR A 145 12.38 6.87 -18.44
CA THR A 145 11.36 6.00 -17.81
C THR A 145 11.84 5.41 -16.49
N GLY A 146 11.07 5.63 -15.41
CA GLY A 146 11.39 5.09 -14.08
C GLY A 146 12.48 5.85 -13.32
N GLN A 147 12.92 7.01 -13.82
CA GLN A 147 14.01 7.82 -13.22
C GLN A 147 13.51 9.10 -12.55
N ASP A 148 12.19 9.29 -12.41
CA ASP A 148 11.60 10.44 -11.72
C ASP A 148 12.06 10.58 -10.26
N GLY A 149 12.37 9.46 -9.60
CA GLY A 149 12.97 9.46 -8.27
C GLY A 149 14.27 10.25 -8.23
N ALA A 150 15.16 10.08 -9.21
CA ALA A 150 16.42 10.83 -9.28
C ALA A 150 16.19 12.34 -9.44
N TRP A 151 15.22 12.73 -10.26
CA TRP A 151 14.82 14.14 -10.44
C TRP A 151 14.39 14.78 -9.11
N TRP A 152 13.44 14.15 -8.42
CA TRP A 152 12.90 14.70 -7.19
C TRP A 152 13.91 14.64 -6.04
N MET A 153 14.77 13.63 -6.00
CA MET A 153 15.84 13.58 -5.01
C MET A 153 16.80 14.76 -5.16
N ALA A 154 17.18 15.12 -6.40
CA ALA A 154 18.01 16.30 -6.64
C ALA A 154 17.28 17.63 -6.50
N THR A 155 15.97 17.66 -6.79
CA THR A 155 15.12 18.82 -6.46
C THR A 155 15.16 19.08 -4.95
N ASN A 156 15.01 18.03 -4.13
CA ASN A 156 15.07 18.13 -2.68
C ASN A 156 16.43 18.56 -2.15
N HIS A 157 17.54 18.14 -2.77
CA HIS A 157 18.87 18.66 -2.44
C HIS A 157 18.94 20.19 -2.58
N VAL A 158 18.41 20.75 -3.69
CA VAL A 158 18.35 22.20 -3.91
C VAL A 158 17.41 22.88 -2.92
N LEU A 159 16.21 22.33 -2.69
CA LEU A 159 15.24 22.90 -1.75
C LEU A 159 15.79 22.96 -0.31
N LEU A 160 16.41 21.87 0.15
CA LEU A 160 16.99 21.81 1.48
C LEU A 160 18.20 22.74 1.61
N THR A 161 19.04 22.82 0.57
CA THR A 161 20.20 23.71 0.55
C THR A 161 19.78 25.18 0.61
N GLU A 162 18.95 25.63 -0.32
CA GLU A 162 18.64 27.05 -0.49
C GLU A 162 17.58 27.53 0.51
N PHE A 163 16.49 26.79 0.70
CA PHE A 163 15.34 27.26 1.49
C PHE A 163 15.36 26.81 2.95
N HIS A 164 15.99 25.68 3.28
CA HIS A 164 16.05 25.19 4.67
C HIS A 164 17.37 25.49 5.38
N HIS A 165 18.51 25.35 4.70
CA HIS A 165 19.82 25.59 5.32
C HIS A 165 20.27 27.05 5.21
N GLN A 166 20.33 27.58 3.99
CA GLN A 166 20.86 28.93 3.72
C GLN A 166 19.86 30.03 4.11
N LYS A 167 18.64 29.97 3.56
CA LYS A 167 17.61 31.00 3.79
C LYS A 167 16.80 30.77 5.07
N LYS A 168 16.55 29.51 5.45
CA LYS A 168 15.66 29.11 6.56
C LYS A 168 14.27 29.77 6.43
N THR A 169 13.59 29.56 5.28
CA THR A 169 12.29 30.16 4.98
C THR A 169 11.28 29.89 6.12
N PRO A 170 10.74 30.93 6.80
CA PRO A 170 9.98 30.76 8.04
C PRO A 170 8.78 29.82 7.93
N TYR A 171 8.00 29.92 6.86
CA TYR A 171 6.83 29.06 6.64
C TYR A 171 7.22 27.57 6.55
N PHE A 172 8.31 27.26 5.83
CA PHE A 172 8.78 25.89 5.65
C PHE A 172 9.31 25.28 6.95
N ILE A 173 10.08 26.07 7.71
CA ILE A 173 10.62 25.64 9.00
C ILE A 173 9.49 25.39 10.01
N ASP A 174 8.51 26.29 10.10
CA ASP A 174 7.36 26.14 10.98
C ASP A 174 6.51 24.91 10.62
N TYR A 175 6.24 24.71 9.33
CA TYR A 175 5.55 23.52 8.83
C TYR A 175 6.29 22.24 9.22
N THR A 176 7.60 22.19 8.95
CA THR A 176 8.44 21.01 9.22
C THR A 176 8.46 20.66 10.71
N LYS A 177 8.54 21.66 11.60
CA LYS A 177 8.50 21.44 13.06
C LYS A 177 7.17 20.84 13.55
N LYS A 178 6.05 21.15 12.89
CA LYS A 178 4.69 20.82 13.37
C LYS A 178 4.11 19.56 12.75
N TYR A 179 4.32 19.36 11.45
CA TYR A 179 3.55 18.41 10.65
C TYR A 179 4.39 17.25 10.09
N THR A 180 5.64 17.13 10.51
CA THR A 180 6.54 16.06 10.09
C THR A 180 7.22 15.41 11.30
N ASP A 181 7.84 14.26 11.08
CA ASP A 181 8.69 13.55 12.03
C ASP A 181 10.15 14.06 12.02
N ALA A 182 10.48 15.06 11.20
CA ALA A 182 11.82 15.66 11.13
C ALA A 182 12.42 16.07 12.50
N PRO A 183 11.68 16.65 13.48
CA PRO A 183 12.22 16.94 14.81
C PRO A 183 12.33 15.72 15.75
N TYR A 184 11.84 14.53 15.37
CA TYR A 184 12.00 13.33 16.20
C TYR A 184 13.45 12.89 16.29
N LEU A 185 13.80 12.38 17.46
CA LEU A 185 15.11 11.83 17.75
C LEU A 185 15.23 10.43 17.17
N VAL A 186 16.32 10.17 16.46
CA VAL A 186 16.72 8.87 15.93
C VAL A 186 17.97 8.42 16.65
N GLU A 187 17.94 7.21 17.17
CA GLU A 187 19.10 6.57 17.78
C GLU A 187 20.01 6.00 16.71
N LEU A 188 21.30 6.32 16.79
CA LEU A 188 22.30 5.76 15.88
C LEU A 188 22.78 4.41 16.41
N LYS A 189 22.88 3.43 15.51
CA LYS A 189 23.39 2.10 15.83
C LYS A 189 24.75 1.90 15.21
N LYS A 190 25.67 1.37 16.03
CA LYS A 190 27.00 0.96 15.59
C LYS A 190 27.02 -0.56 15.48
N ASP A 191 27.41 -1.08 14.32
CA ASP A 191 27.57 -2.52 14.12
C ASP A 191 28.92 -3.03 14.65
N GLU A 192 29.14 -4.35 14.53
CA GLU A 192 30.35 -5.02 15.00
C GLU A 192 31.63 -4.56 14.26
N ASN A 193 31.49 -4.09 13.02
CA ASN A 193 32.59 -3.56 12.21
C ASN A 193 32.83 -2.06 12.47
N GLY A 194 32.01 -1.45 13.31
CA GLY A 194 32.09 -0.05 13.68
C GLY A 194 31.38 0.90 12.72
N VAL A 195 30.62 0.40 11.75
CA VAL A 195 29.78 1.18 10.85
C VAL A 195 28.61 1.74 11.64
N VAL A 196 28.37 3.05 11.53
CA VAL A 196 27.26 3.73 12.22
C VAL A 196 26.14 4.00 11.22
N ARG A 197 24.93 3.54 11.54
CA ARG A 197 23.75 3.70 10.69
C ARG A 197 22.55 4.23 11.49
N PRO A 198 21.59 4.92 10.85
CA PRO A 198 20.35 5.30 11.50
C PRO A 198 19.59 4.07 12.02
N GLY A 199 19.20 4.11 13.29
CA GLY A 199 18.38 3.08 13.93
C GLY A 199 16.91 3.44 13.97
N GLN A 200 16.26 3.17 15.11
CA GLN A 200 14.84 3.49 15.32
C GLN A 200 14.67 4.89 15.89
N LEU A 201 13.47 5.47 15.75
CA LEU A 201 13.08 6.63 16.54
C LEU A 201 13.22 6.31 18.04
N LEU A 202 13.76 7.26 18.80
CA LEU A 202 13.93 7.14 20.24
C LEU A 202 12.55 7.07 20.91
N ARG A 203 12.29 5.95 21.59
CA ARG A 203 11.02 5.69 22.28
C ARG A 203 11.03 6.32 23.66
N ALA A 204 9.91 6.87 24.09
CA ALA A 204 9.77 7.55 25.38
C ALA A 204 10.15 6.63 26.55
N GLY A 205 9.70 5.38 26.53
CA GLY A 205 9.99 4.39 27.57
C GLY A 205 11.49 4.11 27.81
N ARG A 206 12.38 4.53 26.90
CA ARG A 206 13.83 4.39 27.07
C ARG A 206 14.45 5.42 28.03
N LEU A 207 13.78 6.54 28.31
CA LEU A 207 14.33 7.59 29.18
C LEU A 207 13.66 7.57 30.55
N GLU A 208 14.44 7.79 31.61
CA GLU A 208 13.99 7.74 33.01
C GLU A 208 12.76 8.65 33.26
N ASN A 209 12.69 9.82 32.63
CA ASN A 209 11.56 10.75 32.78
C ASN A 209 10.23 10.19 32.23
N TYR A 210 10.27 9.21 31.31
CA TYR A 210 9.08 8.67 30.64
C TYR A 210 8.95 7.15 30.70
N LYS A 211 9.79 6.45 31.49
CA LYS A 211 9.80 4.98 31.59
C LYS A 211 8.45 4.37 31.97
N ASP A 212 7.68 5.08 32.80
CA ASP A 212 6.37 4.62 33.31
C ASP A 212 5.20 5.12 32.45
N GLN A 213 5.46 5.70 31.26
CA GLN A 213 4.38 6.14 30.37
C GLN A 213 3.67 4.93 29.76
N GLU A 214 2.34 4.92 29.86
CA GLU A 214 1.47 3.97 29.16
C GLU A 214 1.81 3.94 27.67
N HIS A 215 2.03 2.76 27.09
CA HIS A 215 2.45 2.60 25.69
C HIS A 215 3.69 3.45 25.34
N GLY A 216 4.63 3.62 26.27
CA GLY A 216 5.85 4.43 26.09
C GLY A 216 6.75 3.94 24.95
N GLU A 217 6.61 2.68 24.55
CA GLU A 217 7.23 2.10 23.36
C GLU A 217 6.62 2.62 22.05
N TRP A 218 5.40 3.16 22.05
CA TRP A 218 4.73 3.75 20.88
C TRP A 218 4.64 5.28 20.93
N LYS A 219 5.47 5.90 21.76
CA LYS A 219 5.58 7.35 21.92
C LYS A 219 7.02 7.78 21.66
N PHE A 220 7.22 8.85 20.91
CA PHE A 220 8.53 9.29 20.44
C PHE A 220 8.94 10.61 21.08
N LEU A 221 10.22 10.98 20.94
CA LEU A 221 10.81 12.14 21.60
C LEU A 221 11.33 13.16 20.59
N MET A 222 11.14 14.45 20.90
CA MET A 222 11.76 15.60 20.23
C MET A 222 12.74 16.27 21.20
N TRP A 223 13.77 16.93 20.68
CA TRP A 223 14.58 17.83 21.51
C TRP A 223 13.90 19.19 21.67
N ASP A 224 13.80 19.68 22.90
CA ASP A 224 13.23 21.00 23.19
C ASP A 224 14.33 22.06 23.30
N GLU A 225 14.17 23.17 22.57
CA GLU A 225 15.16 24.26 22.50
C GLU A 225 15.35 24.98 23.85
N GLU A 226 14.32 25.08 24.69
CA GLU A 226 14.37 25.83 25.95
C GLU A 226 14.75 24.96 27.14
N ALA A 227 14.13 23.78 27.25
CA ALA A 227 14.44 22.82 28.30
C ALA A 227 15.81 22.16 28.09
N LYS A 228 16.36 22.22 26.87
CA LYS A 228 17.61 21.56 26.48
C LYS A 228 17.61 20.08 26.87
N ALA A 229 16.48 19.42 26.62
CA ALA A 229 16.24 18.04 26.96
C ALA A 229 15.19 17.41 26.01
N PRO A 230 15.15 16.08 25.91
CA PRO A 230 14.08 15.38 25.20
C PRO A 230 12.71 15.62 25.86
N LYS A 231 11.70 15.94 25.05
CA LYS A 231 10.29 15.99 25.43
C LYS A 231 9.44 15.04 24.58
N MET A 232 8.33 14.56 25.14
CA MET A 232 7.44 13.59 24.50
C MET A 232 6.19 14.30 23.97
N PRO A 233 6.14 14.73 22.70
CA PRO A 233 4.95 15.38 22.17
C PRO A 233 3.73 14.48 22.18
N GLN A 234 2.56 15.10 22.37
CA GLN A 234 1.26 14.51 22.05
C GLN A 234 1.20 14.03 20.58
N GLY A 235 0.22 13.17 20.24
CA GLY A 235 -0.05 12.79 18.84
C GLY A 235 0.55 11.48 18.34
N SER A 236 1.60 10.95 18.97
CA SER A 236 2.14 9.62 18.62
C SER A 236 1.14 8.48 18.86
N SER A 237 1.30 7.35 18.15
CA SER A 237 0.33 6.24 18.12
C SER A 237 -0.02 5.68 19.50
N GLY A 238 0.90 5.71 20.47
CA GLY A 238 0.62 5.28 21.84
C GLY A 238 -0.50 6.10 22.52
N PHE A 239 -0.72 7.36 22.12
CA PHE A 239 -1.84 8.17 22.64
C PHE A 239 -3.18 7.84 22.00
N ARG A 240 -3.21 7.24 20.81
CA ARG A 240 -4.46 6.86 20.13
C ARG A 240 -5.25 5.84 20.94
N TRP A 241 -4.54 4.86 21.50
CA TRP A 241 -5.11 3.73 22.22
C TRP A 241 -5.01 3.83 23.75
N GLY A 242 -4.22 4.78 24.27
CA GLY A 242 -4.08 4.99 25.70
C GLY A 242 -5.40 5.26 26.44
N SER A 243 -5.39 4.95 27.73
CA SER A 243 -6.51 5.13 28.66
C SER A 243 -7.01 6.59 28.71
N THR A 244 -6.09 7.55 28.70
CA THR A 244 -6.40 8.98 28.72
C THR A 244 -6.64 9.50 27.29
N LYS A 245 -7.88 9.91 27.01
CA LYS A 245 -8.28 10.43 25.69
C LYS A 245 -7.92 11.92 25.53
N GLY A 246 -7.96 12.39 24.28
CA GLY A 246 -7.72 13.80 23.92
C GLY A 246 -6.26 14.17 23.64
N LYS A 247 -5.30 13.29 23.90
CA LYS A 247 -3.85 13.50 23.66
C LYS A 247 -3.35 13.03 22.29
N TRP A 248 -4.21 12.46 21.46
CA TRP A 248 -3.90 12.10 20.08
C TRP A 248 -4.26 13.28 19.17
N ASN A 249 -3.37 14.26 19.11
CA ASN A 249 -3.50 15.50 18.35
C ASN A 249 -2.08 16.05 18.02
N LEU A 250 -1.98 17.04 17.13
CA LEU A 250 -0.70 17.61 16.69
C LEU A 250 -0.26 18.86 17.48
N LYS A 251 -0.76 19.07 18.70
CA LYS A 251 -0.29 20.17 19.54
C LYS A 251 1.11 19.85 20.05
N LEU A 252 2.00 20.83 19.97
CA LEU A 252 3.36 20.76 20.50
C LEU A 252 3.35 20.97 22.02
N GLU A 253 2.74 20.02 22.72
CA GLU A 253 2.65 19.96 24.18
C GLU A 253 3.22 18.62 24.64
N ASP A 254 3.93 18.61 25.77
CA ASP A 254 4.43 17.37 26.37
C ASP A 254 3.26 16.53 26.87
N GLY A 255 3.21 15.28 26.45
CA GLY A 255 2.14 14.35 26.79
C GLY A 255 2.10 13.97 28.27
N LYS A 256 3.17 14.22 29.03
CA LYS A 256 3.26 13.98 30.48
C LYS A 256 2.68 15.15 31.28
N ASP A 257 3.14 16.37 31.03
CA ASP A 257 2.83 17.55 31.88
C ASP A 257 2.10 18.71 31.18
N GLY A 258 1.90 18.63 29.86
CA GLY A 258 1.21 19.66 29.07
C GLY A 258 2.05 20.92 28.84
N SER A 259 3.33 20.93 29.18
CA SER A 259 4.22 22.05 28.87
C SER A 259 4.42 22.21 27.37
N GLU A 260 4.57 23.46 26.90
CA GLU A 260 4.87 23.73 25.50
C GLU A 260 6.20 23.07 25.09
N ILE A 261 6.23 22.57 23.85
CA ILE A 261 7.44 22.05 23.20
C ILE A 261 7.83 23.02 22.09
N LYS A 262 9.10 23.42 22.09
CA LYS A 262 9.76 24.17 21.00
C LYS A 262 10.76 23.24 20.33
N PRO A 263 10.35 22.51 19.27
CA PRO A 263 11.18 21.47 18.69
C PRO A 263 12.44 22.06 18.05
N GLN A 264 13.60 21.51 18.40
CA GLN A 264 14.85 21.79 17.73
C GLN A 264 15.00 20.87 16.51
N LEU A 265 15.11 21.44 15.31
CA LEU A 265 15.28 20.64 14.08
C LEU A 265 16.70 20.13 13.90
N SER A 266 17.73 20.81 14.41
CA SER A 266 19.11 20.49 14.04
C SER A 266 20.05 20.68 15.22
N PHE A 267 20.97 19.73 15.39
CA PHE A 267 22.06 19.82 16.37
C PHE A 267 23.34 20.44 15.82
N LEU A 268 23.32 20.96 14.58
CA LEU A 268 24.51 21.52 13.92
C LEU A 268 25.30 22.53 14.77
N GLU A 269 24.61 23.41 15.50
CA GLU A 269 25.22 24.46 16.33
C GLU A 269 25.26 24.10 17.84
N ASP A 270 24.66 22.97 18.23
CA ASP A 270 24.44 22.54 19.62
C ASP A 270 24.52 21.01 19.69
N SER A 271 25.66 20.44 19.28
CA SER A 271 25.95 19.00 19.35
C SER A 271 27.08 18.73 20.32
N ASP A 272 27.09 17.52 20.87
CA ASP A 272 28.19 17.06 21.73
C ASP A 272 29.36 16.57 20.87
N SER A 273 29.06 16.02 19.68
CA SER A 273 30.04 15.59 18.69
C SER A 273 29.40 15.43 17.30
N VAL A 274 30.23 15.16 16.29
CA VAL A 274 29.81 14.79 14.93
C VAL A 274 30.26 13.36 14.66
N VAL A 275 29.33 12.50 14.22
CA VAL A 275 29.58 11.09 13.93
C VAL A 275 29.46 10.84 12.43
N GLN A 276 30.33 10.00 11.89
CA GLN A 276 30.27 9.58 10.49
C GLN A 276 29.20 8.49 10.33
N VAL A 277 28.11 8.81 9.63
CA VAL A 277 26.96 7.93 9.42
C VAL A 277 26.95 7.45 7.97
N GLU A 278 26.73 6.15 7.77
CA GLU A 278 26.67 5.52 6.46
C GLU A 278 25.24 5.51 5.90
N PHE A 279 25.12 5.81 4.61
CA PHE A 279 23.89 5.79 3.84
C PHE A 279 24.09 4.99 2.55
N ASP A 280 23.08 4.24 2.11
CA ASP A 280 23.15 3.45 0.88
C ASP A 280 22.96 4.34 -0.37
N ASP A 281 23.78 4.10 -1.39
CA ASP A 281 23.59 4.59 -2.75
C ASP A 281 23.22 3.42 -3.67
N PHE A 282 21.92 3.19 -3.80
CA PHE A 282 21.40 2.12 -4.66
C PHE A 282 21.66 2.35 -6.16
N GLY A 283 21.87 3.60 -6.58
CA GLY A 283 22.11 3.94 -7.99
C GLY A 283 23.48 3.49 -8.46
N ALA A 284 24.49 3.63 -7.61
CA ALA A 284 25.84 3.14 -7.87
C ALA A 284 26.13 1.75 -7.26
N GLY A 285 25.20 1.20 -6.47
CA GLY A 285 25.44 -0.01 -5.68
C GLY A 285 26.55 0.18 -4.66
N ALA A 286 26.60 1.36 -4.03
CA ALA A 286 27.65 1.80 -3.13
C ALA A 286 27.06 2.29 -1.79
N VAL A 287 27.93 2.82 -0.94
CA VAL A 287 27.56 3.56 0.28
C VAL A 287 28.26 4.92 0.27
N CYS A 288 27.70 5.89 1.01
CA CYS A 288 28.38 7.16 1.29
C CYS A 288 28.34 7.43 2.79
N THR A 289 29.41 8.03 3.30
CA THR A 289 29.58 8.32 4.73
C THR A 289 29.60 9.82 4.97
N ARG A 290 28.68 10.33 5.80
CA ARG A 290 28.50 11.77 6.03
C ARG A 290 28.42 12.07 7.52
N GLY A 291 29.04 13.17 7.92
CA GLY A 291 29.05 13.64 9.30
C GLY A 291 27.68 14.15 9.74
N VAL A 292 27.17 13.61 10.84
CA VAL A 292 25.88 13.96 11.44
C VAL A 292 26.11 14.48 12.87
N PRO A 293 25.55 15.64 13.24
CA PRO A 293 25.68 16.16 14.60
C PRO A 293 24.79 15.35 15.55
N VAL A 294 25.34 14.99 16.71
CA VAL A 294 24.67 14.12 17.69
C VAL A 294 24.69 14.70 19.09
N LYS A 295 23.74 14.25 19.91
CA LYS A 295 23.75 14.37 21.37
C LYS A 295 23.86 13.00 22.01
N THR A 296 24.46 12.94 23.19
CA THR A 296 24.56 11.72 23.99
C THR A 296 23.52 11.74 25.09
N LEU A 297 22.78 10.65 25.25
CA LEU A 297 21.74 10.49 26.26
C LEU A 297 21.97 9.23 27.09
N THR A 298 21.74 9.34 28.39
CA THR A 298 21.65 8.19 29.29
C THR A 298 20.22 7.64 29.27
N THR A 299 20.07 6.36 28.97
CA THR A 299 18.79 5.64 29.03
C THR A 299 18.44 5.25 30.47
N ALA A 300 17.20 4.80 30.70
CA ALA A 300 16.69 4.40 32.02
C ALA A 300 17.47 3.22 32.64
N ASP A 301 18.10 2.37 31.82
CA ASP A 301 18.99 1.28 32.24
C ASP A 301 20.46 1.69 32.36
N GLY A 302 20.80 2.96 32.12
CA GLY A 302 22.14 3.52 32.30
C GLY A 302 23.08 3.36 31.09
N GLU A 303 22.56 2.96 29.93
CA GLU A 303 23.30 2.93 28.66
C GLU A 303 23.45 4.36 28.10
N GLU A 304 24.64 4.69 27.59
CA GLU A 304 24.86 5.92 26.84
C GLU A 304 24.58 5.67 25.34
N VAL A 305 23.57 6.34 24.80
CA VAL A 305 23.18 6.25 23.39
C VAL A 305 23.42 7.56 22.66
N GLN A 306 23.82 7.48 21.39
CA GLN A 306 23.95 8.64 20.52
C GLN A 306 22.66 8.85 19.72
N VAL A 307 22.13 10.06 19.76
CA VAL A 307 20.91 10.44 19.04
C VAL A 307 21.15 11.64 18.15
N THR A 308 20.42 11.70 17.06
CA THR A 308 20.33 12.87 16.17
C THR A 308 18.86 13.14 15.84
N THR A 309 18.57 14.19 15.08
CA THR A 309 17.22 14.44 14.58
C THR A 309 17.01 13.75 13.23
N ALA A 310 15.78 13.35 12.90
CA ALA A 310 15.45 12.87 11.56
C ALA A 310 15.75 13.94 10.48
N TYR A 311 15.63 15.22 10.82
CA TYR A 311 16.00 16.34 9.96
C TYR A 311 17.51 16.39 9.63
N ASP A 312 18.38 16.18 10.62
CA ASP A 312 19.83 16.11 10.40
C ASP A 312 20.21 14.91 9.52
N LEU A 313 19.51 13.78 9.69
CA LEU A 313 19.65 12.62 8.81
C LEU A 313 19.16 12.91 7.39
N LEU A 314 18.05 13.62 7.20
CA LEU A 314 17.59 14.04 5.88
C LEU A 314 18.61 14.98 5.21
N MET A 315 19.14 15.95 5.94
CA MET A 315 20.20 16.83 5.43
C MET A 315 21.44 16.04 5.00
N ALA A 316 21.83 15.02 5.76
CA ALA A 316 22.92 14.12 5.40
C ALA A 316 22.56 13.22 4.21
N GLN A 317 21.39 12.58 4.19
CA GLN A 317 20.91 11.72 3.08
C GLN A 317 20.91 12.49 1.76
N TYR A 318 20.39 13.71 1.76
CA TYR A 318 20.33 14.57 0.57
C TYR A 318 21.66 15.24 0.23
N GLY A 319 22.73 15.05 1.01
CA GLY A 319 24.05 15.61 0.72
C GLY A 319 24.10 17.13 0.87
N VAL A 320 23.29 17.71 1.75
CA VAL A 320 23.32 19.15 2.00
C VAL A 320 24.58 19.48 2.80
N ASN A 321 25.55 20.14 2.17
CA ASN A 321 26.79 20.52 2.82
C ASN A 321 26.55 21.67 3.81
N ARG A 322 26.74 21.38 5.10
CA ARG A 322 26.56 22.32 6.21
C ARG A 322 27.87 22.61 6.96
N GLY A 323 29.02 22.33 6.33
CA GLY A 323 30.35 22.47 6.92
C GLY A 323 30.80 21.28 7.79
N LEU A 324 30.15 20.12 7.64
CA LEU A 324 30.49 18.89 8.35
C LEU A 324 31.44 18.02 7.51
N ALA A 325 32.27 17.22 8.18
CA ALA A 325 33.17 16.27 7.52
C ALA A 325 32.42 15.09 6.89
N GLY A 326 33.02 14.46 5.88
CA GLY A 326 32.45 13.30 5.16
C GLY A 326 32.22 13.61 3.68
N GLU A 327 31.53 12.72 2.99
CA GLU A 327 31.32 12.73 1.54
C GLU A 327 30.14 13.63 1.15
N TYR A 328 30.23 14.90 1.52
CA TYR A 328 29.33 15.95 1.06
C TYR A 328 29.79 16.51 -0.29
N PRO A 329 28.87 16.78 -1.24
CA PRO A 329 29.21 17.44 -2.49
C PRO A 329 29.81 18.82 -2.23
N ALA A 330 30.74 19.22 -3.09
CA ALA A 330 31.29 20.58 -3.09
C ALA A 330 30.25 21.60 -3.59
N ASP A 331 29.51 21.24 -4.65
CA ASP A 331 28.48 22.06 -5.26
C ASP A 331 27.51 21.19 -6.09
N TYR A 332 26.57 21.83 -6.80
CA TYR A 332 25.59 21.16 -7.65
C TYR A 332 26.19 20.47 -8.89
N ASN A 333 27.47 20.72 -9.22
CA ASN A 333 28.16 20.15 -10.38
C ASN A 333 28.87 18.82 -10.08
N ASP A 334 28.89 18.39 -8.82
CA ASP A 334 29.47 17.12 -8.44
C ASP A 334 28.61 15.94 -8.92
N ALA A 335 28.99 15.40 -10.07
CA ALA A 335 28.25 14.33 -10.72
C ALA A 335 28.35 12.98 -9.98
N ASN A 336 29.28 12.83 -9.03
CA ASN A 336 29.53 11.57 -8.33
C ASN A 336 28.90 11.54 -6.92
N ALA A 337 28.50 12.69 -6.39
CA ALA A 337 27.78 12.77 -5.14
C ALA A 337 26.28 12.49 -5.36
N PRO A 338 25.68 11.50 -4.66
CA PRO A 338 24.26 11.22 -4.78
C PRO A 338 23.38 12.43 -4.54
N TYR A 339 22.37 12.58 -5.41
CA TYR A 339 21.31 13.59 -5.35
C TYR A 339 21.73 15.02 -5.65
N THR A 340 22.90 15.29 -6.22
CA THR A 340 23.16 16.61 -6.82
C THR A 340 22.42 16.76 -8.16
N PRO A 341 22.19 17.98 -8.64
CA PRO A 341 21.69 18.22 -10.00
C PRO A 341 22.52 17.53 -11.09
N ALA A 342 23.86 17.55 -10.99
CA ALA A 342 24.75 16.86 -11.92
C ALA A 342 24.67 15.33 -11.86
N TRP A 343 24.43 14.77 -10.68
CA TRP A 343 24.19 13.33 -10.51
C TRP A 343 22.86 12.94 -11.18
N SER A 344 21.81 13.74 -11.00
CA SER A 344 20.47 13.47 -11.56
C SER A 344 20.48 13.44 -13.09
N GLU A 345 21.26 14.30 -13.74
CA GLU A 345 21.43 14.38 -15.19
C GLU A 345 21.83 13.02 -15.80
N LYS A 346 22.68 12.24 -15.11
CA LYS A 346 23.11 10.90 -15.55
C LYS A 346 21.96 9.89 -15.68
N TYR A 347 20.99 9.99 -14.78
CA TYR A 347 19.87 9.03 -14.71
C TYR A 347 18.67 9.53 -15.50
N THR A 348 18.33 10.81 -15.34
CA THR A 348 17.13 11.41 -15.92
C THR A 348 17.28 11.77 -17.39
N GLY A 349 18.52 12.03 -17.84
CA GLY A 349 18.80 12.58 -19.17
C GLY A 349 18.45 14.07 -19.32
N VAL A 350 18.07 14.75 -18.22
CA VAL A 350 17.65 16.16 -18.23
C VAL A 350 18.75 17.04 -17.66
N ASP A 351 19.05 18.14 -18.35
CA ASP A 351 20.10 19.08 -17.97
C ASP A 351 19.89 19.66 -16.57
N ARG A 352 20.96 19.70 -15.78
CA ARG A 352 20.95 20.17 -14.39
C ARG A 352 20.42 21.58 -14.20
N ASP A 353 20.60 22.48 -15.18
CA ASP A 353 20.14 23.87 -15.07
C ASP A 353 18.61 23.94 -15.13
N VAL A 354 17.98 23.03 -15.88
CA VAL A 354 16.51 22.89 -15.91
C VAL A 354 15.99 22.44 -14.55
N LEU A 355 16.68 21.49 -13.90
CA LEU A 355 16.36 21.02 -12.56
C LEU A 355 16.53 22.12 -11.51
N ILE A 356 17.64 22.86 -11.54
CA ILE A 356 17.89 23.96 -10.60
C ILE A 356 16.83 25.05 -10.78
N ARG A 357 16.47 25.39 -12.03
CA ARG A 357 15.36 26.33 -12.31
C ARG A 357 14.05 25.83 -11.73
N PHE A 358 13.70 24.57 -11.99
CA PHE A 358 12.48 23.96 -11.46
C PHE A 358 12.41 24.05 -9.93
N ALA A 359 13.47 23.60 -9.25
CA ALA A 359 13.51 23.59 -7.78
C ALA A 359 13.36 25.00 -7.19
N ARG A 360 13.99 26.00 -7.80
CA ARG A 360 13.86 27.40 -7.38
C ARG A 360 12.47 27.97 -7.65
N GLU A 361 11.88 27.69 -8.79
CA GLU A 361 10.50 28.08 -9.11
C GLU A 361 9.49 27.44 -8.15
N TRP A 362 9.67 26.16 -7.84
CA TRP A 362 8.85 25.40 -6.90
C TRP A 362 8.94 26.00 -5.49
N GLY A 363 10.15 26.12 -4.95
CA GLY A 363 10.38 26.69 -3.62
C GLY A 363 9.88 28.12 -3.50
N THR A 364 10.12 28.97 -4.51
CA THR A 364 9.66 30.37 -4.52
C THR A 364 8.14 30.46 -4.59
N THR A 365 7.49 29.63 -5.42
CA THR A 365 6.03 29.63 -5.55
C THR A 365 5.38 29.19 -4.24
N ALA A 366 5.87 28.11 -3.64
CA ALA A 366 5.37 27.64 -2.35
C ALA A 366 5.59 28.68 -1.24
N GLU A 367 6.74 29.36 -1.20
CA GLU A 367 7.03 30.41 -0.23
C GLU A 367 6.06 31.61 -0.37
N HIS A 368 5.83 32.07 -1.59
CA HIS A 368 4.94 33.22 -1.83
C HIS A 368 3.46 32.92 -1.58
N THR A 369 3.07 31.64 -1.65
CA THR A 369 1.66 31.24 -1.60
C THR A 369 1.29 30.47 -0.34
N ASN A 370 2.26 30.23 0.54
CA ASN A 370 2.15 29.31 1.67
C ASN A 370 1.67 27.93 1.22
N GLY A 371 2.41 27.31 0.28
CA GLY A 371 2.27 25.89 -0.05
C GLY A 371 1.39 25.54 -1.25
N LYS A 372 1.00 26.46 -2.14
CA LYS A 372 0.10 26.16 -3.28
C LYS A 372 0.79 25.54 -4.50
N CYS A 373 1.58 24.50 -4.26
CA CYS A 373 2.21 23.67 -5.28
C CYS A 373 1.66 22.24 -5.21
N THR A 374 1.18 21.72 -6.34
CA THR A 374 0.52 20.41 -6.41
C THR A 374 1.23 19.48 -7.38
N ILE A 375 1.41 18.22 -6.98
CA ILE A 375 1.86 17.13 -7.85
C ILE A 375 0.66 16.25 -8.18
N LEU A 376 0.21 16.30 -9.44
CA LEU A 376 -0.73 15.35 -10.03
C LEU A 376 0.04 14.09 -10.45
N ILE A 377 -0.14 12.98 -9.75
CA ILE A 377 0.63 11.74 -9.95
C ILE A 377 -0.27 10.57 -10.31
N GLY A 378 0.19 9.69 -11.21
CA GLY A 378 -0.60 8.56 -11.71
C GLY A 378 0.20 7.30 -11.97
N ALA A 379 -0.43 6.35 -12.66
CA ALA A 379 0.11 5.01 -12.93
C ALA A 379 1.46 5.01 -13.67
N GLY A 380 1.79 6.06 -14.43
CA GLY A 380 3.10 6.19 -15.07
C GLY A 380 4.27 6.18 -14.07
N ILE A 381 4.00 6.52 -12.81
CA ILE A 381 4.93 6.34 -11.69
C ILE A 381 4.54 5.15 -10.81
N ASN A 382 3.25 5.03 -10.47
CA ASN A 382 2.82 4.06 -9.45
C ASN A 382 3.03 2.59 -9.87
N HIS A 383 3.07 2.30 -11.18
CA HIS A 383 3.19 0.93 -11.71
C HIS A 383 4.64 0.46 -11.87
N TRP A 384 5.61 1.18 -11.30
CA TRP A 384 7.00 0.72 -11.19
C TRP A 384 7.24 -0.02 -9.88
N TYR A 385 8.16 -0.99 -9.89
CA TYR A 385 8.52 -1.75 -8.69
C TYR A 385 8.95 -0.86 -7.51
N HIS A 386 9.72 0.20 -7.79
CA HIS A 386 10.17 1.17 -6.79
C HIS A 386 9.30 2.45 -6.76
N ALA A 387 8.01 2.34 -7.09
CA ALA A 387 7.07 3.46 -7.08
C ALA A 387 7.06 4.20 -5.75
N ASN A 388 7.16 3.48 -4.62
CA ASN A 388 7.14 4.10 -3.30
C ASN A 388 8.29 5.10 -3.09
N LEU A 389 9.50 4.79 -3.58
CA LEU A 389 10.65 5.69 -3.51
C LEU A 389 10.44 6.94 -4.37
N MET A 390 9.87 6.79 -5.57
CA MET A 390 9.57 7.92 -6.45
C MET A 390 8.48 8.83 -5.86
N TYR A 391 7.42 8.23 -5.29
CA TYR A 391 6.38 8.97 -4.57
C TYR A 391 6.96 9.72 -3.38
N ARG A 392 7.74 9.05 -2.53
CA ARG A 392 8.36 9.67 -1.34
C ARG A 392 9.27 10.83 -1.71
N ALA A 393 10.02 10.73 -2.81
CA ALA A 393 10.84 11.84 -3.29
C ALA A 393 9.99 13.08 -3.65
N GLY A 394 8.85 12.90 -4.33
CA GLY A 394 7.91 13.99 -4.61
C GLY A 394 7.21 14.52 -3.34
N ILE A 395 6.83 13.63 -2.42
CA ILE A 395 6.22 13.96 -1.12
C ILE A 395 7.18 14.81 -0.27
N HIS A 396 8.47 14.49 -0.25
CA HIS A 396 9.46 15.29 0.45
C HIS A 396 9.50 16.73 -0.08
N ALA A 397 9.44 16.94 -1.41
CA ALA A 397 9.40 18.29 -1.97
C ALA A 397 8.14 19.05 -1.55
N LEU A 398 7.00 18.37 -1.45
CA LEU A 398 5.76 18.93 -0.92
C LEU A 398 5.88 19.28 0.56
N MET A 399 6.44 18.39 1.39
CA MET A 399 6.59 18.61 2.84
C MET A 399 7.62 19.70 3.16
N PHE A 400 8.77 19.70 2.48
CA PHE A 400 9.79 20.74 2.63
C PHE A 400 9.29 22.12 2.22
N CYS A 401 8.26 22.19 1.38
CA CYS A 401 7.62 23.44 0.96
C CYS A 401 6.27 23.71 1.63
N GLY A 402 5.86 22.88 2.60
CA GLY A 402 4.61 23.04 3.35
C GLY A 402 3.33 22.93 2.52
N CYS A 403 3.32 22.09 1.47
CA CYS A 403 2.23 22.02 0.51
C CYS A 403 1.09 21.08 0.92
N VAL A 404 1.37 20.02 1.69
CA VAL A 404 0.35 19.02 2.06
C VAL A 404 -0.61 19.61 3.11
N GLY A 405 -1.92 19.56 2.83
CA GLY A 405 -2.97 20.09 3.70
C GLY A 405 -3.41 21.53 3.40
N VAL A 406 -3.00 22.10 2.26
CA VAL A 406 -3.35 23.46 1.82
C VAL A 406 -4.13 23.39 0.51
N ASN A 407 -5.25 24.14 0.38
CA ASN A 407 -5.96 24.24 -0.90
C ASN A 407 -5.06 24.77 -2.04
N GLY A 408 -4.98 24.01 -3.13
CA GLY A 408 -4.06 24.22 -4.25
C GLY A 408 -2.66 23.63 -4.03
N GLY A 409 -2.44 22.91 -2.93
CA GLY A 409 -1.19 22.26 -2.58
C GLY A 409 -1.36 20.78 -2.25
N GLY A 410 -0.30 19.99 -2.44
CA GLY A 410 -0.26 18.60 -1.97
C GLY A 410 -0.02 17.56 -3.06
N LEU A 411 -0.15 16.29 -2.67
CA LEU A 411 -0.02 15.14 -3.56
C LEU A 411 -1.41 14.74 -4.04
N ALA A 412 -1.67 14.95 -5.31
CA ALA A 412 -2.93 14.64 -5.96
C ALA A 412 -2.77 13.36 -6.78
N HIS A 413 -2.84 12.22 -6.09
CA HIS A 413 -2.75 10.89 -6.67
C HIS A 413 -4.07 10.45 -7.31
N TYR A 414 -4.04 10.11 -8.60
CA TYR A 414 -5.22 9.59 -9.29
C TYR A 414 -4.89 8.34 -10.09
N VAL A 415 -5.67 7.28 -9.85
CA VAL A 415 -5.59 5.95 -10.49
C VAL A 415 -7.02 5.44 -10.79
N GLY A 416 -7.43 4.27 -10.29
CA GLY A 416 -8.82 3.86 -10.25
C GLY A 416 -9.71 4.72 -9.34
N GLN A 417 -11.02 4.45 -9.41
CA GLN A 417 -12.05 5.13 -8.63
C GLN A 417 -12.18 4.48 -7.24
N GLU A 418 -11.24 4.75 -6.34
CA GLU A 418 -11.15 4.04 -5.05
C GLU A 418 -12.11 4.59 -3.99
N LYS A 419 -12.31 5.92 -3.95
CA LYS A 419 -12.98 6.61 -2.83
C LYS A 419 -14.48 6.40 -2.83
N LEU A 420 -14.89 5.40 -2.04
CA LEU A 420 -16.28 5.16 -1.67
C LEU A 420 -16.66 6.07 -0.50
N ALA A 421 -17.33 7.18 -0.78
CA ALA A 421 -17.63 8.20 0.23
C ALA A 421 -18.39 7.66 1.47
N PRO A 422 -19.47 6.84 1.33
CA PRO A 422 -20.15 6.25 2.49
C PRO A 422 -19.53 4.90 2.93
N ALA A 423 -18.20 4.84 3.11
CA ALA A 423 -17.44 3.60 3.35
C ALA A 423 -17.98 2.73 4.49
N GLU A 424 -18.17 3.32 5.68
CA GLU A 424 -18.54 2.56 6.88
C GLU A 424 -19.95 1.93 6.79
N SER A 425 -20.93 2.71 6.36
CA SER A 425 -22.31 2.23 6.21
C SER A 425 -22.42 1.19 5.09
N TRP A 426 -21.70 1.40 3.98
CA TRP A 426 -21.60 0.42 2.92
C TRP A 426 -20.93 -0.87 3.38
N ALA A 427 -19.81 -0.79 4.10
CA ALA A 427 -19.05 -1.96 4.55
C ALA A 427 -19.86 -2.82 5.51
N SER A 428 -20.75 -2.22 6.31
CA SER A 428 -21.69 -2.96 7.16
C SER A 428 -22.55 -3.96 6.36
N ILE A 429 -23.01 -3.54 5.17
CA ILE A 429 -23.82 -4.36 4.27
C ILE A 429 -22.93 -5.30 3.44
N ALA A 430 -21.91 -4.75 2.77
CA ALA A 430 -21.09 -5.49 1.82
C ALA A 430 -20.28 -6.61 2.48
N LEU A 431 -19.85 -6.41 3.72
CA LEU A 431 -19.05 -7.38 4.48
C LEU A 431 -19.88 -8.15 5.53
N ALA A 432 -21.20 -8.05 5.45
CA ALA A 432 -22.14 -8.73 6.35
C ALA A 432 -21.90 -8.45 7.86
N LYS A 433 -21.36 -7.28 8.21
CA LYS A 433 -21.06 -6.91 9.61
C LYS A 433 -22.32 -6.67 10.44
N ASP A 434 -23.47 -6.48 9.79
CA ASP A 434 -24.78 -6.49 10.40
C ASP A 434 -25.20 -7.89 10.94
N TRP A 435 -24.52 -8.96 10.51
CA TRP A 435 -24.71 -10.33 11.00
C TRP A 435 -23.51 -10.85 11.80
N TYR A 436 -22.30 -10.67 11.27
CA TYR A 436 -21.07 -11.21 11.84
C TYR A 436 -19.95 -10.16 11.81
N PRO A 437 -19.32 -9.83 12.95
CA PRO A 437 -18.23 -8.84 12.97
C PRO A 437 -17.00 -9.17 12.09
N PRO A 438 -16.49 -10.41 12.03
CA PRO A 438 -15.27 -10.73 11.27
C PRO A 438 -15.55 -10.91 9.77
N SER A 439 -14.54 -10.62 8.94
CA SER A 439 -14.60 -10.77 7.48
C SER A 439 -13.31 -11.42 6.97
N ARG A 440 -13.40 -12.30 5.96
CA ARG A 440 -12.24 -12.85 5.25
C ARG A 440 -11.89 -11.98 4.06
N LEU A 441 -11.03 -10.99 4.30
CA LEU A 441 -10.43 -10.13 3.27
C LEU A 441 -9.04 -10.64 2.93
N GLN A 442 -8.75 -10.80 1.64
CA GLN A 442 -7.49 -11.34 1.16
C GLN A 442 -6.79 -10.34 0.25
N ASN A 443 -5.50 -10.07 0.49
CA ASN A 443 -4.72 -9.28 -0.44
C ASN A 443 -4.44 -10.11 -1.72
N ALA A 444 -5.02 -9.67 -2.84
CA ALA A 444 -5.02 -10.39 -4.10
C ALA A 444 -3.64 -10.52 -4.79
N PRO A 445 -2.67 -9.58 -4.69
CA PRO A 445 -1.35 -9.77 -5.28
C PRO A 445 -0.67 -11.03 -4.75
N SER A 446 -0.60 -11.19 -3.41
CA SER A 446 -0.01 -12.37 -2.79
C SER A 446 -0.81 -13.63 -3.12
N TRP A 447 -2.14 -13.54 -3.09
CA TRP A 447 -2.98 -14.71 -3.35
C TRP A 447 -2.82 -15.25 -4.77
N HIS A 448 -2.78 -14.36 -5.77
CA HIS A 448 -2.52 -14.75 -7.14
C HIS A 448 -1.08 -15.22 -7.34
N TYR A 449 -0.08 -14.50 -6.81
CA TYR A 449 1.32 -14.91 -6.89
C TYR A 449 1.55 -16.33 -6.34
N VAL A 450 0.93 -16.65 -5.20
CA VAL A 450 1.03 -17.99 -4.58
C VAL A 450 0.26 -19.03 -5.37
N HIS A 451 -1.05 -18.83 -5.61
CA HIS A 451 -1.88 -19.92 -6.14
C HIS A 451 -1.77 -20.09 -7.67
N THR A 452 -1.25 -19.10 -8.40
CA THR A 452 -0.87 -19.27 -9.81
C THR A 452 0.58 -19.74 -9.98
N ASP A 453 1.24 -20.11 -8.89
CA ASP A 453 2.61 -20.63 -8.85
C ASP A 453 3.66 -19.73 -9.51
N GLN A 454 3.38 -18.43 -9.66
CA GLN A 454 4.31 -17.46 -10.22
C GLN A 454 5.61 -17.37 -9.43
N TRP A 455 5.54 -17.66 -8.13
CA TRP A 455 6.69 -17.74 -7.23
C TRP A 455 7.75 -18.76 -7.66
N ARG A 456 7.39 -19.77 -8.44
CA ARG A 456 8.32 -20.80 -8.89
C ARG A 456 9.31 -20.30 -9.95
N TYR A 457 8.96 -19.22 -10.64
CA TYR A 457 9.66 -18.74 -11.85
C TYR A 457 10.56 -17.53 -11.58
N GLU A 458 10.87 -17.25 -10.31
CA GLU A 458 11.83 -16.22 -9.92
C GLU A 458 12.93 -16.78 -9.00
N LYS A 459 13.94 -15.95 -8.70
CA LYS A 459 15.06 -16.28 -7.81
C LYS A 459 15.01 -15.43 -6.54
N GLU A 460 16.03 -15.52 -5.69
CA GLU A 460 16.20 -14.55 -4.62
C GLU A 460 16.26 -13.13 -5.20
N PHE A 461 15.57 -12.18 -4.56
CA PHE A 461 15.49 -10.81 -5.09
C PHE A 461 16.83 -10.06 -5.04
N THR A 462 17.82 -10.58 -4.31
CA THR A 462 19.21 -10.10 -4.34
C THR A 462 19.93 -10.41 -5.66
N ASP A 463 19.43 -11.35 -6.47
CA ASP A 463 20.02 -11.67 -7.76
C ASP A 463 19.72 -10.60 -8.83
N TYR A 464 18.66 -9.82 -8.62
CA TYR A 464 18.17 -8.87 -9.62
C TYR A 464 17.87 -7.46 -9.07
N HIS A 465 18.09 -7.21 -7.78
CA HIS A 465 18.03 -5.88 -7.17
C HIS A 465 19.30 -5.52 -6.38
N THR A 466 19.64 -4.23 -6.39
CA THR A 466 20.60 -3.65 -5.44
C THR A 466 19.96 -3.56 -4.05
N VAL A 467 20.55 -4.23 -3.07
CA VAL A 467 20.10 -4.22 -1.66
C VAL A 467 21.13 -3.55 -0.75
N PRO A 468 20.77 -3.13 0.48
CA PRO A 468 21.71 -2.56 1.43
C PRO A 468 22.92 -3.46 1.69
N GLN A 469 24.13 -2.91 1.66
CA GLN A 469 25.37 -3.70 1.78
C GLN A 469 25.61 -4.24 3.20
N HIS A 470 25.17 -3.50 4.23
CA HIS A 470 25.40 -3.81 5.64
C HIS A 470 24.10 -4.18 6.39
N GLY A 471 23.26 -5.03 5.79
CA GLY A 471 22.12 -5.61 6.48
C GLY A 471 22.58 -6.73 7.43
N GLY A 472 22.44 -6.56 8.74
CA GLY A 472 22.77 -7.60 9.73
C GLY A 472 22.09 -8.96 9.46
N GLU A 473 22.43 -10.00 10.22
CA GLU A 473 22.02 -11.39 9.92
C GLU A 473 20.51 -11.58 9.70
N ASN A 474 19.67 -10.81 10.41
CA ASN A 474 18.21 -10.84 10.35
C ASN A 474 17.57 -9.86 9.32
N THR A 475 18.35 -9.35 8.37
CA THR A 475 17.83 -8.43 7.34
C THR A 475 16.72 -9.06 6.51
N THR A 476 15.68 -8.28 6.22
CA THR A 476 14.60 -8.60 5.26
C THR A 476 14.97 -8.22 3.84
N ALA A 477 16.14 -7.60 3.61
CA ALA A 477 16.64 -7.23 2.29
C ALA A 477 17.44 -8.36 1.62
N LYS A 478 17.10 -9.63 1.90
CA LYS A 478 17.62 -10.82 1.21
C LYS A 478 16.62 -11.98 1.19
N GLY A 479 16.81 -12.93 0.26
CA GLY A 479 16.01 -14.15 0.15
C GLY A 479 14.97 -14.11 -0.96
N HIS A 480 13.97 -14.99 -0.87
CA HIS A 480 12.92 -15.15 -1.86
C HIS A 480 11.61 -14.49 -1.42
N THR A 481 10.83 -13.93 -2.35
CA THR A 481 9.56 -13.24 -2.03
C THR A 481 8.55 -14.19 -1.36
N MET A 482 8.46 -15.43 -1.85
CA MET A 482 7.64 -16.49 -1.24
C MET A 482 7.98 -16.75 0.24
N ASP A 483 9.26 -16.75 0.62
CA ASP A 483 9.65 -16.92 2.03
C ASP A 483 9.24 -15.71 2.87
N MET A 484 9.33 -14.50 2.32
CA MET A 484 8.81 -13.30 2.99
C MET A 484 7.30 -13.42 3.21
N GLN A 485 6.56 -13.91 2.21
CA GLN A 485 5.12 -14.11 2.27
C GLN A 485 4.74 -15.08 3.40
N VAL A 486 5.39 -16.26 3.48
CA VAL A 486 5.12 -17.23 4.54
C VAL A 486 5.40 -16.62 5.93
N ARG A 487 6.52 -15.90 6.08
CA ARG A 487 6.86 -15.24 7.34
C ARG A 487 5.86 -14.15 7.72
N ALA A 488 5.43 -13.33 6.75
CA ALA A 488 4.42 -12.29 6.97
C ALA A 488 3.08 -12.88 7.45
N VAL A 489 2.64 -13.99 6.87
CA VAL A 489 1.41 -14.70 7.28
C VAL A 489 1.54 -15.25 8.70
N ARG A 490 2.64 -15.94 9.02
CA ARG A 490 2.87 -16.50 10.36
C ARG A 490 2.94 -15.43 11.46
N GLN A 491 3.34 -14.20 11.12
CA GLN A 491 3.41 -13.06 12.04
C GLN A 491 2.12 -12.24 12.11
N GLY A 492 1.09 -12.60 11.34
CA GLY A 492 -0.16 -11.83 11.27
C GLY A 492 -0.03 -10.48 10.58
N TRP A 493 0.98 -10.30 9.71
CA TRP A 493 1.18 -9.05 8.96
C TRP A 493 0.32 -9.00 7.69
N LEU A 494 0.05 -10.16 7.08
CA LEU A 494 -0.81 -10.31 5.91
C LEU A 494 -1.80 -11.46 6.11
N PRO A 495 -3.05 -11.31 5.66
CA PRO A 495 -3.99 -12.41 5.62
C PRO A 495 -3.57 -13.42 4.53
N PHE A 496 -3.91 -14.70 4.74
CA PHE A 496 -3.80 -15.69 3.69
C PHE A 496 -4.92 -16.71 3.77
N TYR A 497 -5.58 -16.93 2.64
CA TYR A 497 -6.60 -17.95 2.48
C TYR A 497 -6.30 -18.86 1.28
N PRO A 498 -6.64 -20.16 1.34
CA PRO A 498 -7.16 -20.82 2.53
C PRO A 498 -6.20 -20.77 3.72
N GLN A 499 -6.71 -20.79 4.95
CA GLN A 499 -5.90 -20.45 6.13
C GLN A 499 -5.11 -21.67 6.65
N PHE A 500 -5.77 -22.83 6.72
CA PHE A 500 -5.21 -24.10 7.19
C PHE A 500 -5.54 -25.22 6.20
N PRO A 501 -4.71 -26.26 6.08
CA PRO A 501 -5.03 -27.47 5.31
C PRO A 501 -6.33 -28.15 5.78
N GLU A 502 -6.61 -28.10 7.09
CA GLU A 502 -7.84 -28.61 7.68
C GLU A 502 -9.03 -27.68 7.39
N ASN A 503 -10.21 -28.27 7.20
CA ASN A 503 -11.44 -27.49 7.09
C ASN A 503 -11.67 -26.68 8.38
N PRO A 504 -11.73 -25.33 8.32
CA PRO A 504 -11.83 -24.49 9.51
C PRO A 504 -13.13 -24.70 10.30
N LEU A 505 -14.15 -25.34 9.70
CA LEU A 505 -15.39 -25.73 10.39
C LEU A 505 -15.23 -26.97 11.29
N ASP A 506 -14.20 -27.78 11.06
CA ASP A 506 -13.90 -28.96 11.88
C ASP A 506 -12.93 -28.66 13.02
N VAL A 507 -12.09 -27.64 12.87
CA VAL A 507 -11.11 -27.24 13.89
C VAL A 507 -11.77 -26.94 15.25
N PRO A 508 -12.90 -26.20 15.37
CA PRO A 508 -13.61 -26.06 16.65
C PRO A 508 -14.11 -27.36 17.25
N LYS A 509 -14.50 -28.33 16.42
CA LYS A 509 -15.01 -29.63 16.88
C LYS A 509 -13.88 -30.46 17.46
N GLN A 510 -12.73 -30.47 16.80
CA GLN A 510 -11.52 -31.12 17.28
C GLN A 510 -11.03 -30.48 18.60
N ALA A 511 -11.01 -29.14 18.67
CA ALA A 511 -10.62 -28.42 19.87
C ALA A 511 -11.52 -28.78 21.08
N ARG A 512 -12.85 -28.83 20.89
CA ARG A 512 -13.78 -29.29 21.94
C ARG A 512 -13.57 -30.75 22.34
N ALA A 513 -13.34 -31.63 21.37
CA ALA A 513 -13.01 -33.03 21.67
C ALA A 513 -11.71 -33.16 22.49
N ALA A 514 -10.80 -32.19 22.38
CA ALA A 514 -9.59 -32.06 23.19
C ALA A 514 -9.78 -31.27 24.51
N GLY A 515 -11.02 -30.88 24.85
CA GLY A 515 -11.38 -30.19 26.10
C GLY A 515 -11.39 -28.66 26.05
N ALA A 516 -11.19 -28.04 24.87
CA ALA A 516 -11.26 -26.59 24.69
C ALA A 516 -12.70 -26.14 24.38
N GLU A 517 -13.45 -25.73 25.40
CA GLU A 517 -14.89 -25.42 25.27
C GLU A 517 -15.19 -23.95 24.94
N THR A 518 -14.36 -23.00 25.39
CA THR A 518 -14.55 -21.55 25.17
C THR A 518 -13.83 -21.07 23.91
N PRO A 519 -14.25 -19.94 23.30
CA PRO A 519 -13.55 -19.36 22.16
C PRO A 519 -12.05 -19.12 22.42
N GLU A 520 -11.70 -18.64 23.61
CA GLU A 520 -10.32 -18.38 24.01
C GLU A 520 -9.53 -19.68 24.15
N ALA A 521 -10.11 -20.72 24.76
CA ALA A 521 -9.47 -22.03 24.86
C ALA A 521 -9.27 -22.68 23.48
N ILE A 522 -10.20 -22.48 22.55
CA ILE A 522 -10.09 -22.95 21.16
C ILE A 522 -8.97 -22.19 20.44
N ALA A 523 -8.90 -20.86 20.60
CA ALA A 523 -7.83 -20.05 20.03
C ALA A 523 -6.45 -20.47 20.58
N ASP A 524 -6.33 -20.66 21.89
CA ASP A 524 -5.11 -21.16 22.54
C ASP A 524 -4.72 -22.55 22.03
N TRP A 525 -5.70 -23.42 21.80
CA TRP A 525 -5.48 -24.76 21.26
C TRP A 525 -4.94 -24.70 19.83
N VAL A 526 -5.52 -23.86 18.97
CA VAL A 526 -5.03 -23.64 17.60
C VAL A 526 -3.62 -23.03 17.63
N ALA A 527 -3.39 -22.01 18.46
CA ALA A 527 -2.09 -21.36 18.60
C ALA A 527 -1.00 -22.37 19.04
N LYS A 528 -1.30 -23.26 20.00
CA LYS A 528 -0.38 -24.33 20.42
C LYS A 528 -0.09 -25.32 19.30
N ARG A 529 -1.09 -25.72 18.51
CA ARG A 529 -0.88 -26.62 17.37
C ARG A 529 0.00 -25.99 16.29
N LEU A 530 -0.18 -24.69 16.01
CA LEU A 530 0.69 -23.94 15.11
C LEU A 530 2.13 -23.84 15.67
N GLN A 531 2.28 -23.49 16.95
CA GLN A 531 3.59 -23.41 17.62
C GLN A 531 4.34 -24.76 17.60
N ASN A 532 3.63 -25.86 17.85
CA ASN A 532 4.19 -27.21 17.87
C ASN A 532 4.30 -27.84 16.47
N LYS A 533 3.88 -27.13 15.41
CA LYS A 533 3.84 -27.61 14.01
C LYS A 533 2.94 -28.83 13.77
N GLU A 534 1.97 -29.07 14.66
CA GLU A 534 0.88 -30.06 14.48
C GLU A 534 -0.21 -29.55 13.54
N MET A 535 -0.25 -28.23 13.32
CA MET A 535 -1.01 -27.54 12.30
C MET A 535 -0.05 -26.58 11.60
N LYS A 536 -0.27 -26.32 10.30
CA LYS A 536 0.48 -25.35 9.51
C LYS A 536 -0.47 -24.39 8.82
N PHE A 537 0.03 -23.23 8.40
CA PHE A 537 -0.72 -22.39 7.48
C PHE A 537 -0.68 -22.98 6.07
N SER A 538 -1.76 -22.87 5.31
CA SER A 538 -1.81 -23.37 3.92
C SER A 538 -0.76 -22.75 3.00
N VAL A 539 -0.33 -21.51 3.28
CA VAL A 539 0.73 -20.82 2.51
C VAL A 539 2.08 -21.55 2.56
N GLU A 540 2.29 -22.43 3.54
CA GLU A 540 3.52 -23.22 3.68
C GLU A 540 3.58 -24.40 2.70
N ASP A 541 2.44 -24.79 2.12
CA ASP A 541 2.35 -25.86 1.11
C ASP A 541 1.18 -25.58 0.15
N PRO A 542 1.25 -24.50 -0.65
CA PRO A 542 0.13 -24.06 -1.50
C PRO A 542 -0.15 -25.01 -2.67
N ASP A 543 0.76 -25.96 -2.94
CA ASP A 543 0.64 -26.94 -4.01
C ASP A 543 -0.01 -28.25 -3.55
N ALA A 544 -0.10 -28.50 -2.24
CA ALA A 544 -0.92 -29.58 -1.71
C ALA A 544 -2.41 -29.36 -2.00
N GLU A 545 -3.09 -30.40 -2.49
CA GLU A 545 -4.46 -30.33 -3.00
C GLU A 545 -5.44 -29.75 -1.97
N GLU A 546 -5.31 -30.10 -0.71
CA GLU A 546 -6.15 -29.57 0.36
C GLU A 546 -6.05 -28.04 0.53
N ASN A 547 -5.00 -27.40 0.04
CA ASN A 547 -4.76 -25.95 0.13
C ASN A 547 -5.21 -25.16 -1.11
N TRP A 548 -5.74 -25.82 -2.15
CA TRP A 548 -6.15 -25.13 -3.38
C TRP A 548 -7.45 -24.35 -3.19
N PRO A 549 -7.57 -23.14 -3.76
CA PRO A 549 -8.86 -22.53 -3.98
C PRO A 549 -9.65 -23.34 -5.02
N ARG A 550 -10.97 -23.46 -4.83
CA ARG A 550 -11.82 -24.37 -5.63
C ARG A 550 -12.85 -23.65 -6.47
N VAL A 551 -13.50 -22.64 -5.91
CA VAL A 551 -14.57 -21.92 -6.60
C VAL A 551 -14.20 -20.46 -6.68
N TRP A 552 -14.26 -19.90 -7.89
CA TRP A 552 -13.92 -18.50 -8.12
C TRP A 552 -15.06 -17.76 -8.82
N PHE A 553 -15.62 -16.75 -8.14
CA PHE A 553 -16.58 -15.82 -8.69
C PHE A 553 -15.86 -14.57 -9.21
N ILE A 554 -16.18 -14.17 -10.43
CA ILE A 554 -15.71 -12.94 -11.06
C ILE A 554 -16.94 -12.11 -11.42
N TRP A 555 -17.02 -10.87 -10.93
CA TRP A 555 -18.06 -9.94 -11.37
C TRP A 555 -17.55 -8.50 -11.37
N ARG A 556 -18.03 -7.70 -12.32
CA ARG A 556 -17.67 -6.28 -12.49
C ARG A 556 -16.18 -6.05 -12.83
N GLY A 557 -15.47 -7.09 -13.26
CA GLY A 557 -14.08 -7.00 -13.69
C GLY A 557 -13.74 -8.08 -14.70
N ASN A 558 -12.78 -7.81 -15.59
CA ASN A 558 -12.24 -8.77 -16.53
C ASN A 558 -10.91 -9.32 -16.00
N ALA A 559 -10.97 -10.13 -14.94
CA ALA A 559 -9.81 -10.53 -14.15
C ALA A 559 -8.73 -11.21 -15.01
N LEU A 560 -9.12 -12.14 -15.89
CA LEU A 560 -8.19 -12.99 -16.63
C LEU A 560 -7.40 -12.27 -17.73
N MET A 561 -7.83 -11.10 -18.21
CA MET A 561 -7.08 -10.37 -19.26
C MET A 561 -6.63 -8.97 -18.81
N ALA A 562 -7.48 -8.24 -18.10
CA ALA A 562 -7.18 -6.85 -17.78
C ALA A 562 -6.23 -6.73 -16.59
N SER A 563 -6.47 -7.50 -15.51
CA SER A 563 -5.70 -7.34 -14.28
C SER A 563 -4.77 -8.50 -13.94
N ALA A 564 -4.87 -9.65 -14.62
CA ALA A 564 -3.97 -10.80 -14.46
C ALA A 564 -2.54 -10.52 -14.94
N LYS A 565 -1.66 -10.09 -14.02
CA LYS A 565 -0.21 -10.11 -14.25
C LYS A 565 0.26 -11.56 -14.24
N GLY A 566 0.94 -11.98 -15.30
CA GLY A 566 1.29 -13.39 -15.52
C GLY A 566 0.13 -14.22 -16.09
N HIS A 567 -0.60 -13.69 -17.08
CA HIS A 567 -1.78 -14.34 -17.70
C HIS A 567 -1.63 -15.85 -17.96
N GLU A 568 -0.51 -16.26 -18.57
CA GLU A 568 -0.25 -17.66 -18.90
C GLU A 568 -0.21 -18.57 -17.66
N TYR A 569 0.25 -18.05 -16.51
CA TYR A 569 0.26 -18.79 -15.25
C TYR A 569 -1.13 -18.97 -14.66
N PHE A 570 -2.06 -18.03 -14.91
CA PHE A 570 -3.48 -18.24 -14.60
C PHE A 570 -4.06 -19.38 -15.46
N LEU A 571 -3.77 -19.38 -16.77
CA LEU A 571 -4.24 -20.42 -17.68
C LEU A 571 -3.72 -21.81 -17.29
N ARG A 572 -2.44 -21.90 -16.92
CA ARG A 572 -1.75 -23.12 -16.50
C ARG A 572 -2.24 -23.61 -15.14
N HIS A 573 -2.09 -22.80 -14.10
CA HIS A 573 -2.23 -23.25 -12.72
C HIS A 573 -3.66 -23.14 -12.19
N TYR A 574 -4.44 -22.10 -12.55
CA TYR A 574 -5.84 -22.03 -12.14
C TYR A 574 -6.75 -22.87 -13.04
N LEU A 575 -6.63 -22.71 -14.35
CA LEU A 575 -7.61 -23.26 -15.29
C LEU A 575 -7.20 -24.63 -15.84
N GLY A 576 -5.91 -24.98 -15.81
CA GLY A 576 -5.42 -26.24 -16.39
C GLY A 576 -5.64 -26.32 -17.90
N THR A 577 -5.59 -25.17 -18.56
CA THR A 577 -5.82 -25.04 -20.01
C THR A 577 -4.50 -24.89 -20.76
N HIS A 578 -4.56 -24.85 -22.10
CA HIS A 578 -3.38 -24.53 -22.89
C HIS A 578 -2.84 -23.15 -22.53
N ASP A 579 -1.54 -23.08 -22.32
CA ASP A 579 -0.78 -21.85 -22.06
C ASP A 579 0.45 -21.77 -22.97
N ASN A 580 1.05 -20.58 -23.03
CA ASN A 580 2.29 -20.28 -23.76
C ASN A 580 3.44 -19.84 -22.83
N ALA A 581 3.40 -20.17 -21.54
CA ALA A 581 4.47 -19.79 -20.62
C ALA A 581 5.75 -20.57 -20.93
N VAL A 582 6.84 -19.83 -21.15
CA VAL A 582 8.19 -20.36 -21.45
C VAL A 582 9.11 -20.33 -20.23
N GLY A 583 8.61 -19.88 -19.07
CA GLY A 583 9.36 -19.84 -17.82
C GLY A 583 9.70 -21.25 -17.33
N GLU A 584 10.92 -21.41 -16.83
CA GLU A 584 11.38 -22.61 -16.14
C GLU A 584 11.32 -22.38 -14.62
N ASP A 585 11.20 -23.47 -13.87
CA ASP A 585 11.28 -23.43 -12.41
C ASP A 585 12.68 -22.98 -11.97
N LEU A 586 12.75 -21.91 -11.17
CA LEU A 586 13.99 -21.29 -10.68
C LEU A 586 14.09 -21.24 -9.15
N ALA A 587 12.96 -21.40 -8.45
CA ALA A 587 12.87 -21.11 -7.03
C ALA A 587 13.36 -22.24 -6.10
N GLN A 588 13.50 -23.48 -6.59
CA GLN A 588 13.74 -24.68 -5.76
C GLN A 588 14.88 -24.51 -4.75
N ASP A 589 16.02 -23.97 -5.19
CA ASP A 589 17.21 -23.79 -4.35
C ASP A 589 17.17 -22.49 -3.52
N SER A 590 16.23 -21.59 -3.81
CA SER A 590 16.10 -20.27 -3.20
C SER A 590 15.07 -20.20 -2.07
N VAL A 591 14.06 -21.08 -2.07
CA VAL A 591 12.99 -21.09 -1.08
C VAL A 591 13.29 -22.00 0.11
N LYS A 592 12.86 -21.59 1.30
CA LYS A 592 13.14 -22.29 2.57
C LYS A 592 11.91 -22.45 3.45
N GLU A 593 10.88 -21.65 3.25
CA GLU A 593 9.70 -21.59 4.11
C GLU A 593 8.45 -22.24 3.48
N VAL A 594 8.50 -22.57 2.17
CA VAL A 594 7.43 -23.23 1.41
C VAL A 594 7.84 -24.63 0.95
N ALA A 595 6.90 -25.56 0.90
CA ALA A 595 7.11 -26.89 0.35
C ALA A 595 7.33 -26.84 -1.17
N TRP A 596 8.31 -27.61 -1.65
CA TRP A 596 8.57 -27.77 -3.08
C TRP A 596 8.01 -29.09 -3.60
N HIS A 597 7.19 -29.03 -4.64
CA HIS A 597 6.73 -30.19 -5.40
C HIS A 597 7.39 -30.17 -6.79
N GLU A 598 7.96 -31.31 -7.21
CA GLU A 598 8.67 -31.43 -8.50
C GLU A 598 7.77 -31.07 -9.68
N ASN A 599 6.49 -31.47 -9.63
CA ASN A 599 5.51 -31.11 -10.63
C ASN A 599 4.52 -30.13 -10.01
N ALA A 600 4.49 -28.90 -10.52
CA ALA A 600 3.50 -27.92 -10.12
C ALA A 600 2.09 -28.40 -10.53
N PRO A 601 1.08 -28.24 -9.66
CA PRO A 601 -0.30 -28.56 -9.99
C PRO A 601 -0.85 -27.66 -11.10
N GLN A 602 -1.81 -28.20 -11.86
CA GLN A 602 -2.52 -27.50 -12.94
C GLN A 602 -4.02 -27.66 -12.73
N GLY A 603 -4.79 -26.62 -13.04
CA GLY A 603 -6.24 -26.65 -12.90
C GLY A 603 -6.71 -26.68 -11.44
N LYS A 604 -6.21 -25.77 -10.60
CA LYS A 604 -6.59 -25.70 -9.18
C LYS A 604 -8.08 -25.40 -8.97
N MET A 605 -8.72 -24.66 -9.88
CA MET A 605 -10.12 -24.27 -9.79
C MET A 605 -11.04 -25.40 -10.28
N ASP A 606 -12.01 -25.78 -9.45
CA ASP A 606 -13.08 -26.72 -9.80
C ASP A 606 -14.25 -26.04 -10.54
N LEU A 607 -14.47 -24.74 -10.27
CA LEU A 607 -15.54 -23.95 -10.89
C LEU A 607 -15.18 -22.46 -10.97
N VAL A 608 -15.27 -21.88 -12.16
CA VAL A 608 -15.17 -20.44 -12.41
C VAL A 608 -16.52 -19.90 -12.90
N VAL A 609 -17.06 -18.91 -12.18
CA VAL A 609 -18.35 -18.27 -12.46
C VAL A 609 -18.13 -16.80 -12.78
N ASP A 610 -18.53 -16.37 -13.97
CA ASP A 610 -18.42 -14.97 -14.40
C ASP A 610 -19.81 -14.31 -14.57
N LEU A 611 -19.97 -13.11 -14.01
CA LEU A 611 -21.16 -12.29 -14.18
C LEU A 611 -20.81 -11.09 -15.07
N ASN A 612 -21.44 -11.03 -16.23
CA ASN A 612 -21.16 -9.98 -17.20
C ASN A 612 -22.36 -9.69 -18.11
N PHE A 613 -22.44 -8.45 -18.59
CA PHE A 613 -23.38 -8.06 -19.64
C PHE A 613 -22.77 -8.21 -21.05
N ARG A 614 -21.47 -8.50 -21.15
CA ARG A 614 -20.76 -8.75 -22.41
C ARG A 614 -19.85 -9.97 -22.29
N MET A 615 -19.62 -10.67 -23.40
CA MET A 615 -18.67 -11.79 -23.45
C MET A 615 -17.23 -11.25 -23.46
N ASP A 616 -16.66 -11.03 -22.28
CA ASP A 616 -15.26 -10.65 -22.14
C ASP A 616 -14.34 -11.88 -22.06
N THR A 617 -13.04 -11.65 -21.86
CA THR A 617 -12.07 -12.74 -21.80
C THR A 617 -12.29 -13.63 -20.59
N SER A 618 -12.68 -13.07 -19.44
CA SER A 618 -12.95 -13.86 -18.24
C SER A 618 -14.16 -14.75 -18.46
N ALA A 619 -15.24 -14.21 -19.02
CA ALA A 619 -16.41 -14.98 -19.41
C ALA A 619 -16.06 -16.12 -20.38
N LEU A 620 -15.20 -15.87 -21.38
CA LEU A 620 -14.81 -16.87 -22.38
C LEU A 620 -14.07 -18.10 -21.80
N TYR A 621 -13.35 -17.89 -20.70
CA TYR A 621 -12.60 -18.92 -19.97
C TYR A 621 -13.36 -19.48 -18.76
N SER A 622 -14.57 -19.01 -18.48
CA SER A 622 -15.37 -19.45 -17.33
C SER A 622 -16.25 -20.66 -17.66
N ASP A 623 -16.58 -21.44 -16.64
CA ASP A 623 -17.45 -22.61 -16.77
C ASP A 623 -18.92 -22.20 -16.87
N ILE A 624 -19.33 -21.21 -16.06
CA ILE A 624 -20.69 -20.66 -16.04
C ILE A 624 -20.62 -19.15 -16.20
N ILE A 625 -21.45 -18.64 -17.11
CA ILE A 625 -21.58 -17.21 -17.39
C ILE A 625 -23.01 -16.80 -17.09
N LEU A 626 -23.18 -15.87 -16.16
CA LEU A 626 -24.47 -15.35 -15.75
C LEU A 626 -24.70 -13.96 -16.38
N PRO A 627 -25.81 -13.75 -17.11
CA PRO A 627 -26.05 -12.48 -17.77
C PRO A 627 -26.40 -11.39 -16.74
N ALA A 628 -25.46 -10.49 -16.49
CA ALA A 628 -25.66 -9.33 -15.62
C ALA A 628 -26.39 -8.20 -16.37
N ALA A 629 -27.20 -7.42 -15.66
CA ALA A 629 -27.83 -6.22 -16.21
C ALA A 629 -26.78 -5.12 -16.45
N SER A 630 -26.95 -4.35 -17.53
CA SER A 630 -26.09 -3.19 -17.80
C SER A 630 -26.36 -2.04 -16.82
N TRP A 631 -25.54 -0.99 -16.87
CA TRP A 631 -25.66 0.16 -15.97
C TRP A 631 -26.99 0.92 -16.11
N TYR A 632 -27.65 0.84 -17.27
CA TYR A 632 -28.94 1.50 -17.53
C TYR A 632 -30.16 0.61 -17.24
N GLU A 633 -29.94 -0.53 -16.60
CA GLU A 633 -30.98 -1.55 -16.35
C GLU A 633 -31.05 -1.93 -14.87
N LYS A 634 -30.31 -1.23 -14.01
CA LYS A 634 -30.26 -1.47 -12.56
C LYS A 634 -30.17 -0.18 -11.76
N THR A 635 -30.49 -0.30 -10.47
CA THR A 635 -30.37 0.80 -9.51
C THR A 635 -29.14 0.58 -8.65
N ASP A 636 -28.28 1.60 -8.54
CA ASP A 636 -27.06 1.54 -7.73
C ASP A 636 -26.60 2.97 -7.36
N LEU A 637 -25.47 3.10 -6.66
CA LEU A 637 -24.83 4.36 -6.27
C LEU A 637 -23.38 4.42 -6.78
N ASN A 638 -22.92 5.64 -7.08
CA ASN A 638 -21.58 5.94 -7.55
C ASN A 638 -21.01 7.19 -6.84
N SER A 639 -19.74 7.13 -6.46
CA SER A 639 -18.93 8.26 -5.96
C SER A 639 -17.48 8.14 -6.43
N THR A 640 -16.72 9.23 -6.47
CA THR A 640 -15.31 9.23 -6.89
C THR A 640 -14.49 10.25 -6.11
N ASP A 641 -13.18 10.06 -6.10
CA ASP A 641 -12.14 10.99 -5.64
C ASP A 641 -12.22 12.38 -6.28
N MET A 642 -12.68 12.44 -7.53
CA MET A 642 -12.59 13.64 -8.35
C MET A 642 -13.52 14.76 -7.91
N HIS A 643 -14.63 14.44 -7.23
CA HIS A 643 -15.64 15.41 -6.82
C HIS A 643 -16.44 14.96 -5.60
N SER A 644 -17.09 15.90 -4.92
CA SER A 644 -17.84 15.68 -3.68
C SER A 644 -19.32 15.25 -3.85
N TYR A 645 -19.73 14.82 -5.05
CA TYR A 645 -21.10 14.35 -5.33
C TYR A 645 -21.26 12.82 -5.23
N ILE A 646 -22.42 12.38 -4.74
CA ILE A 646 -22.92 11.01 -4.88
C ILE A 646 -24.13 11.02 -5.82
N HIS A 647 -24.18 10.10 -6.77
CA HIS A 647 -25.28 10.01 -7.73
C HIS A 647 -25.65 8.56 -8.05
N PRO A 648 -26.90 8.30 -8.50
CA PRO A 648 -27.35 6.95 -8.74
C PRO A 648 -26.98 6.43 -10.15
N LEU A 649 -26.98 5.11 -10.29
CA LEU A 649 -27.35 4.43 -11.53
C LEU A 649 -28.86 4.17 -11.48
N SER A 650 -29.55 4.23 -12.63
CA SER A 650 -31.00 4.05 -12.68
C SER A 650 -31.40 3.23 -13.90
N ALA A 651 -32.35 2.31 -13.69
CA ALA A 651 -32.94 1.51 -14.75
C ALA A 651 -33.79 2.39 -15.68
N ALA A 652 -33.27 2.69 -16.87
CA ALA A 652 -34.00 3.36 -17.94
C ALA A 652 -35.04 2.41 -18.57
N ILE A 653 -34.72 1.13 -18.64
CA ILE A 653 -35.60 0.02 -19.04
C ILE A 653 -35.40 -1.16 -18.09
N ALA A 654 -36.29 -2.16 -18.15
CA ALA A 654 -36.07 -3.44 -17.48
C ALA A 654 -34.86 -4.17 -18.10
N PRO A 655 -34.12 -4.99 -17.32
CA PRO A 655 -33.06 -5.85 -17.84
C PRO A 655 -33.51 -6.64 -19.08
N VAL A 656 -32.76 -6.55 -20.17
CA VAL A 656 -33.11 -7.24 -21.42
C VAL A 656 -32.81 -8.73 -21.38
N TRP A 657 -33.56 -9.50 -22.17
CA TRP A 657 -33.52 -10.97 -22.22
C TRP A 657 -33.72 -11.61 -20.86
N GLU A 658 -32.75 -12.40 -20.40
CA GLU A 658 -32.77 -13.11 -19.11
C GLU A 658 -31.75 -12.51 -18.13
N SER A 659 -31.26 -11.30 -18.42
CA SER A 659 -30.29 -10.63 -17.55
C SER A 659 -30.92 -10.17 -16.23
N LYS A 660 -30.10 -10.07 -15.19
CA LYS A 660 -30.53 -9.63 -13.85
C LYS A 660 -29.49 -8.70 -13.22
N PRO A 661 -29.89 -7.73 -12.38
CA PRO A 661 -28.94 -6.97 -11.56
C PRO A 661 -28.08 -7.91 -10.70
N ASP A 662 -26.79 -7.58 -10.49
CA ASP A 662 -25.86 -8.41 -9.71
C ASP A 662 -26.45 -8.79 -8.33
N TRP A 663 -27.13 -7.85 -7.68
CA TRP A 663 -27.86 -8.07 -6.42
C TRP A 663 -28.89 -9.19 -6.50
N ASP A 664 -29.71 -9.21 -7.55
CA ASP A 664 -30.73 -10.23 -7.72
C ASP A 664 -30.10 -11.60 -8.03
N ILE A 665 -29.02 -11.63 -8.82
CA ILE A 665 -28.26 -12.86 -9.13
C ILE A 665 -27.74 -13.49 -7.85
N PHE A 666 -26.99 -12.74 -7.03
CA PHE A 666 -26.44 -13.27 -5.79
C PHE A 666 -27.52 -13.59 -4.76
N ARG A 667 -28.65 -12.87 -4.75
CA ARG A 667 -29.81 -13.24 -3.91
C ARG A 667 -30.37 -14.61 -4.31
N GLU A 668 -30.48 -14.90 -5.60
CA GLU A 668 -30.97 -16.19 -6.09
C GLU A 668 -29.98 -17.33 -5.82
N ILE A 669 -28.68 -17.10 -6.02
CA ILE A 669 -27.62 -18.03 -5.63
C ILE A 669 -27.71 -18.31 -4.12
N THR A 670 -27.86 -17.27 -3.30
CA THR A 670 -27.99 -17.43 -1.83
C THR A 670 -29.20 -18.28 -1.47
N LYS A 671 -30.35 -18.01 -2.10
CA LYS A 671 -31.58 -18.76 -1.87
C LYS A 671 -31.42 -20.24 -2.22
N LYS A 672 -30.90 -20.54 -3.41
CA LYS A 672 -30.66 -21.94 -3.84
C LYS A 672 -29.65 -22.65 -2.95
N THR A 673 -28.62 -21.94 -2.49
CA THR A 673 -27.62 -22.45 -1.54
C THR A 673 -28.25 -22.80 -0.20
N ALA A 674 -29.13 -21.94 0.32
CA ALA A 674 -29.87 -22.21 1.55
C ALA A 674 -30.78 -23.44 1.42
N GLU A 675 -31.50 -23.59 0.30
CA GLU A 675 -32.33 -24.76 0.01
C GLU A 675 -31.52 -26.08 0.03
N LEU A 676 -30.32 -26.08 -0.57
CA LEU A 676 -29.43 -27.25 -0.53
C LEU A 676 -28.79 -27.46 0.86
N ALA A 677 -28.48 -26.37 1.57
CA ALA A 677 -27.90 -26.43 2.91
C ALA A 677 -28.83 -27.12 3.92
N GLU A 678 -30.15 -26.99 3.81
CA GLU A 678 -31.12 -27.70 4.68
C GLU A 678 -30.87 -29.22 4.73
N LYS A 679 -30.38 -29.80 3.64
CA LYS A 679 -30.05 -31.23 3.57
C LYS A 679 -28.59 -31.53 3.92
N HIS A 680 -27.68 -30.65 3.52
CA HIS A 680 -26.24 -30.97 3.50
C HIS A 680 -25.42 -30.32 4.62
N LEU A 681 -25.91 -29.21 5.17
CA LEU A 681 -25.38 -28.40 6.27
C LEU A 681 -26.56 -27.88 7.15
N PRO A 682 -27.37 -28.77 7.76
CA PRO A 682 -28.62 -28.39 8.44
C PRO A 682 -28.44 -27.61 9.74
N ASP A 683 -27.27 -27.76 10.37
CA ASP A 683 -26.99 -27.20 11.70
C ASP A 683 -26.07 -25.97 11.59
N PRO A 684 -26.22 -24.99 12.50
CA PRO A 684 -25.25 -23.92 12.63
C PRO A 684 -23.84 -24.46 12.84
N VAL A 685 -22.89 -23.98 12.02
CA VAL A 685 -21.48 -24.31 12.13
C VAL A 685 -20.73 -23.21 12.88
N LYS A 686 -19.68 -23.59 13.59
CA LYS A 686 -18.71 -22.63 14.14
C LYS A 686 -17.50 -22.62 13.24
N ASP A 687 -17.00 -21.43 12.95
CA ASP A 687 -15.85 -21.19 12.10
C ASP A 687 -14.72 -20.57 12.93
N ILE A 688 -13.48 -20.76 12.50
CA ILE A 688 -12.29 -20.11 13.04
C ILE A 688 -11.72 -19.23 11.95
N ILE A 689 -11.43 -17.98 12.30
CA ILE A 689 -10.80 -17.01 11.41
C ILE A 689 -9.56 -16.50 12.13
N THR A 690 -8.41 -16.60 11.49
CA THR A 690 -7.18 -15.93 11.94
C THR A 690 -7.23 -14.49 11.46
N VAL A 691 -7.25 -13.53 12.39
CA VAL A 691 -7.35 -12.09 12.11
C VAL A 691 -6.05 -11.40 12.45
#